data_AF-A0A024S2D9-F1
#
_entry.id   AF-A0A024S2D9-F1
#
_cell.length_a   1.000
_cell.length_b   1.000
_cell.length_c   1.000
_cell.angle_alpha   90.00
_cell.angle_beta   90.00
_cell.angle_gamma   90.00
#
_symmetry.space_group_name_H-M   'P 1'
#
loop_
_entity.id
_entity.type
_entity.pdbx_description
1 polymer ?
#
loop_
_entity_poly.entity_id
_entity_poly.type
_entity_poly.pdbx_seq_one_letter_code
_entity_poly.pdbx_strand_id
1 'polypeptide(L)'
;MTEQPPRPKQAACLVCRRSKIKCDWMPYEAKCRRCIHLNCECIRPEFHPGRQKGIKKQASPQHVKRTPLRVGLDKALYQLQQAVKRVKSGEARGPEERSIVASLRQLLDDVEANEDAAEHSSRQGSRSNTQEEEGGSTSSELDEDNDNENDSAGNRSMADFVQRTEESLAIDDAENPLQLLARASYFHPGDRRSGNSPQNQRQRDAASSKQDPESTRVQQFFSQAKVKLDIGEDLDPVDLGLVTMDEAESLFNYFYSKLVHTRWGLSPRVHTATYTRSRSAFLFTTVMAASTLFMPSAGPLSKRLFNHVKMLAHKVTNDKYKSVEIVLAFMTHIPWIFPGDHAMDDETCMYIAMATTIAFDLSLHKVLMPMDVLESSTTVSKGECLDPRTALAIDGFPDVDPWSEQGQLLLRARERCYISLFVVERGMALARGRPFMIPITRNIKDCDTWHRSPIADEQDGPVASMAVMRRNLDGLFNTVRALCDGSQASNSDGFLVARSIQGAIERFFDQWLAEWGMMIGLGPERRLPPYVDILVAHTRLSTYGRIINHPTAPVEVRIFFRTAGLSAALNVMRAAIQGESQLQSMPNNTAIMISFAACFALNISAYAPDGSGLAPSIRRLIEEAIGVLERIGTVTPHRNGLSVLYGKHLRHLLRISGSSKGTRPPKAQRTTPSSSEPMQDTPPALPSSFMDQQMLWPDMVQFSTMSDDQIAQVLNQPGNVFEPSSSFGGNMSWEEMNNFDWLNWPAFNAN
;
A
#
# COMPACT_ATOMS: atom_id res chain seq x y z
N MET A 1 -26.77 -46.82 49.64
CA MET A 1 -25.28 -46.84 49.60
C MET A 1 -24.83 -45.40 49.49
N THR A 2 -24.15 -44.89 50.51
CA THR A 2 -23.66 -43.51 50.62
C THR A 2 -22.72 -43.16 49.46
N GLU A 3 -23.10 -42.17 48.65
CA GLU A 3 -22.25 -41.61 47.59
C GLU A 3 -21.00 -40.97 48.20
N GLN A 4 -19.82 -41.43 47.78
CA GLN A 4 -18.56 -40.74 48.08
C GLN A 4 -18.47 -39.46 47.22
N PRO A 5 -18.08 -38.32 47.80
CA PRO A 5 -17.92 -37.09 47.04
C PRO A 5 -16.81 -37.24 45.98
N PRO A 6 -16.91 -36.52 44.85
CA PRO A 6 -15.93 -36.58 43.77
C PRO A 6 -14.56 -36.13 44.29
N ARG A 7 -13.55 -36.99 44.14
CA ARG A 7 -12.18 -36.67 44.57
C ARG A 7 -11.70 -35.42 43.81
N PRO A 8 -11.16 -34.39 44.48
CA PRO A 8 -10.65 -33.20 43.81
C PRO A 8 -9.55 -33.61 42.82
N LYS A 9 -9.54 -33.01 41.62
CA LYS A 9 -8.48 -33.25 40.62
C LYS A 9 -7.16 -32.72 41.17
N GLN A 10 -6.33 -33.58 41.73
CA GLN A 10 -5.08 -33.17 42.36
C GLN A 10 -3.90 -33.23 41.35
N ALA A 11 -3.03 -32.22 41.33
CA ALA A 11 -1.89 -32.12 40.40
C ALA A 11 -0.81 -33.19 40.67
N ALA A 12 -0.02 -33.63 39.68
CA ALA A 12 1.12 -34.51 39.96
C ALA A 12 2.23 -33.79 40.76
N CYS A 13 2.98 -34.49 41.62
CA CYS A 13 4.15 -33.91 42.31
C CYS A 13 5.24 -33.49 41.30
N LEU A 14 6.14 -32.59 41.70
CA LEU A 14 7.16 -32.04 40.81
C LEU A 14 8.09 -33.11 40.23
N VAL A 15 8.42 -34.14 41.00
CA VAL A 15 9.26 -35.27 40.56
C VAL A 15 8.56 -36.07 39.46
N CYS A 16 7.32 -36.50 39.68
CA CYS A 16 6.55 -37.23 38.67
C CYS A 16 6.22 -36.36 37.44
N ARG A 17 6.05 -35.04 37.63
CA ARG A 17 5.81 -34.08 36.55
C ARG A 17 7.05 -33.89 35.66
N ARG A 18 8.24 -33.73 36.25
CA ARG A 18 9.51 -33.63 35.51
C ARG A 18 9.81 -34.90 34.73
N SER A 19 9.50 -36.06 35.31
CA SER A 19 9.67 -37.36 34.65
C SER A 19 8.50 -37.77 33.73
N LYS A 20 7.46 -36.93 33.58
CA LYS A 20 6.26 -37.17 32.73
C LYS A 20 5.56 -38.53 32.97
N ILE A 21 5.40 -38.91 34.23
CA ILE A 21 4.83 -40.19 34.66
C ILE A 21 3.64 -39.98 35.61
N LYS A 22 2.80 -41.01 35.76
CA LYS A 22 1.67 -40.98 36.68
C LYS A 22 2.13 -40.81 38.14
N CYS A 23 1.47 -39.92 38.87
CA CYS A 23 1.74 -39.66 40.28
C CYS A 23 0.63 -40.29 41.15
N ASP A 24 0.91 -41.46 41.73
CA ASP A 24 -0.03 -42.15 42.62
C ASP A 24 0.22 -41.70 44.07
N TRP A 25 -0.63 -40.80 44.56
CA TRP A 25 -0.52 -40.18 45.88
C TRP A 25 -1.06 -41.06 47.01
N MET A 26 -0.32 -41.17 48.11
CA MET A 26 -0.72 -41.88 49.31
C MET A 26 -1.08 -40.85 50.41
N PRO A 27 -2.37 -40.64 50.74
CA PRO A 27 -2.78 -39.58 51.66
C PRO A 27 -2.19 -39.71 53.07
N TYR A 28 -2.05 -40.93 53.57
CA TYR A 28 -1.55 -41.21 54.93
C TYR A 28 -0.06 -40.93 55.09
N GLU A 29 0.72 -41.03 54.01
CA GLU A 29 2.18 -40.84 54.06
C GLU A 29 2.61 -39.46 53.54
N ALA A 30 1.66 -38.62 53.12
CA ALA A 30 1.89 -37.30 52.53
C ALA A 30 2.96 -37.29 51.41
N LYS A 31 3.13 -38.42 50.70
CA LYS A 31 4.04 -38.61 49.56
C LYS A 31 3.40 -39.51 48.51
N CYS A 32 3.90 -39.47 47.27
CA CYS A 32 3.50 -40.43 46.24
C CYS A 32 4.33 -41.71 46.33
N ARG A 33 3.75 -42.84 45.91
CA ARG A 33 4.37 -44.19 45.99
C ARG A 33 5.78 -44.22 45.42
N ARG A 34 6.01 -43.49 44.33
CA ARG A 34 7.32 -43.42 43.68
C ARG A 34 8.34 -42.60 44.47
N CYS A 35 7.94 -41.47 45.04
CA CYS A 35 8.85 -40.68 45.88
C CYS A 35 9.21 -41.38 47.19
N ILE A 36 8.32 -42.26 47.69
CA ILE A 36 8.62 -43.15 48.82
C ILE A 36 9.70 -44.16 48.44
N HIS A 37 9.52 -44.88 47.32
CA HIS A 37 10.50 -45.86 46.85
C HIS A 37 11.86 -45.25 46.49
N LEU A 38 11.87 -44.04 45.94
CA LEU A 38 13.09 -43.32 45.56
C LEU A 38 13.71 -42.52 46.71
N ASN A 39 13.10 -42.59 47.90
CA ASN A 39 13.46 -41.81 49.08
C ASN A 39 13.76 -40.33 48.78
N CYS A 40 12.88 -39.68 48.01
CA CYS A 40 13.06 -38.30 47.57
C CYS A 40 11.90 -37.40 47.99
N GLU A 41 12.12 -36.09 47.95
CA GLU A 41 11.13 -35.10 48.39
C GLU A 41 9.92 -35.04 47.43
N CYS A 42 8.71 -35.15 47.98
CA CYS A 42 7.47 -35.23 47.21
C CYS A 42 6.67 -33.93 47.27
N ILE A 43 7.17 -32.87 46.63
CA ILE A 43 6.51 -31.56 46.65
C ILE A 43 5.37 -31.52 45.62
N ARG A 44 4.16 -31.22 46.08
CA ARG A 44 2.97 -31.11 45.25
C ARG A 44 2.56 -29.64 45.09
N PRO A 45 2.56 -29.08 43.87
CA PRO A 45 2.12 -27.71 43.66
C PRO A 45 0.60 -27.58 43.77
N GLU A 46 0.14 -26.46 44.33
CA GLU A 46 -1.27 -26.11 44.40
C GLU A 46 -1.85 -25.92 42.98
N PHE A 47 -3.03 -26.48 42.76
CA PHE A 47 -3.62 -26.73 41.45
C PHE A 47 -3.75 -25.46 40.58
N HIS A 48 -3.20 -25.51 39.36
CA HIS A 48 -3.47 -24.54 38.29
C HIS A 48 -3.97 -25.32 37.06
N PRO A 49 -5.24 -25.17 36.63
CA PRO A 49 -5.73 -25.82 35.42
C PRO A 49 -5.07 -25.17 34.20
N GLY A 50 -3.99 -25.79 33.71
CA GLY A 50 -3.31 -25.40 32.47
C GLY A 50 -3.98 -26.04 31.25
N ARG A 51 -4.40 -25.17 30.32
CA ARG A 51 -4.94 -25.43 28.97
C ARG A 51 -6.43 -25.75 28.89
N GLN A 52 -7.27 -24.71 28.87
CA GLN A 52 -8.58 -24.81 28.21
C GLN A 52 -8.34 -24.86 26.69
N LYS A 53 -8.73 -25.99 26.08
CA LYS A 53 -8.99 -26.06 24.63
C LYS A 53 -10.18 -25.14 24.32
N GLY A 54 -10.04 -24.34 23.27
CA GLY A 54 -11.04 -23.35 22.86
C GLY A 54 -12.42 -23.95 22.66
N ILE A 55 -13.43 -23.22 23.14
CA ILE A 55 -14.84 -23.43 22.81
C ILE A 55 -15.43 -22.06 22.46
N LYS A 56 -15.97 -21.95 21.25
CA LYS A 56 -16.79 -20.84 20.75
C LYS A 56 -17.96 -20.57 21.70
N LYS A 57 -18.33 -19.29 21.91
CA LYS A 57 -19.70 -18.78 21.71
C LYS A 57 -19.85 -17.29 22.07
N GLN A 58 -20.44 -16.58 21.10
CA GLN A 58 -21.58 -15.66 21.17
C GLN A 58 -21.59 -14.46 22.12
N ALA A 59 -22.03 -13.35 21.53
CA ALA A 59 -22.05 -11.99 22.04
C ALA A 59 -23.16 -11.73 23.09
N SER A 60 -22.87 -10.80 24.02
CA SER A 60 -23.73 -9.66 24.41
C SER A 60 -23.01 -8.73 25.41
N PRO A 61 -23.40 -7.45 25.52
CA PRO A 61 -22.52 -6.35 25.94
C PRO A 61 -22.64 -6.00 27.44
N GLN A 62 -21.74 -5.12 27.89
CA GLN A 62 -21.55 -4.61 29.26
C GLN A 62 -20.82 -5.55 30.23
N HIS A 63 -19.48 -5.50 30.19
CA HIS A 63 -18.61 -5.36 31.36
C HIS A 63 -17.17 -5.15 30.87
N VAL A 64 -16.54 -4.07 31.34
CA VAL A 64 -15.18 -3.66 30.97
C VAL A 64 -14.19 -4.79 31.26
N LYS A 65 -13.60 -5.39 30.22
CA LYS A 65 -12.54 -6.41 30.33
C LYS A 65 -11.30 -5.78 30.97
N ARG A 66 -10.95 -6.24 32.18
CA ARG A 66 -9.66 -5.96 32.82
C ARG A 66 -8.55 -6.64 32.01
N THR A 67 -7.56 -5.87 31.56
CA THR A 67 -6.42 -6.32 30.76
C THR A 67 -5.40 -7.12 31.62
N PRO A 68 -4.68 -8.09 31.03
CA PRO A 68 -3.71 -8.94 31.73
C PRO A 68 -2.49 -8.20 32.29
N LEU A 69 -2.25 -6.94 31.89
CA LEU A 69 -1.15 -6.10 32.37
C LEU A 69 -1.31 -5.72 33.86
N ARG A 70 -2.55 -5.49 34.33
CA ARG A 70 -2.81 -5.17 35.75
C ARG A 70 -2.54 -6.35 36.69
N VAL A 71 -2.76 -7.58 36.22
CA VAL A 71 -2.51 -8.81 37.01
C VAL A 71 -1.01 -9.00 37.30
N GLY A 72 -0.13 -8.56 36.40
CA GLY A 72 1.32 -8.56 36.62
C GLY A 72 1.77 -7.52 37.64
N LEU A 73 1.18 -6.32 37.57
CA LEU A 73 1.45 -5.23 38.50
C LEU A 73 1.00 -5.55 39.93
N ASP A 74 -0.21 -6.11 40.09
CA ASP A 74 -0.74 -6.53 41.39
C ASP A 74 0.14 -7.61 42.03
N LYS A 75 0.73 -8.50 41.20
CA LYS A 75 1.66 -9.55 41.65
C LYS A 75 3.00 -8.99 42.10
N ALA A 76 3.53 -7.98 41.40
CA ALA A 76 4.74 -7.28 41.81
C ALA A 76 4.52 -6.48 43.10
N LEU A 77 3.37 -5.81 43.23
CA LEU A 77 2.98 -5.05 44.42
C LEU A 77 2.85 -5.96 45.65
N TYR A 78 2.24 -7.14 45.48
CA TYR A 78 2.12 -8.13 46.55
C TYR A 78 3.48 -8.71 46.98
N GLN A 79 4.38 -8.95 46.03
CA GLN A 79 5.76 -9.40 46.32
C GLN A 79 6.55 -8.34 47.08
N LEU A 80 6.42 -7.06 46.70
CA LEU A 80 6.99 -5.92 47.40
C LEU A 80 6.43 -5.78 48.82
N GLN A 81 5.12 -5.86 49.00
CA GLN A 81 4.48 -5.82 50.32
C GLN A 81 4.95 -6.96 51.24
N GLN A 82 5.11 -8.18 50.71
CA GLN A 82 5.66 -9.30 51.48
C GLN A 82 7.14 -9.09 51.86
N ALA A 83 7.96 -8.56 50.94
CA ALA A 83 9.37 -8.28 51.22
C ALA A 83 9.52 -7.23 52.34
N VAL A 84 8.73 -6.15 52.29
CA VAL A 84 8.69 -5.12 53.34
C VAL A 84 8.23 -5.71 54.69
N LYS A 85 7.27 -6.63 54.68
CA LYS A 85 6.75 -7.27 55.89
C LYS A 85 7.79 -8.18 56.57
N ARG A 86 8.57 -8.94 55.79
CA ARG A 86 9.66 -9.81 56.30
C ARG A 86 10.84 -9.03 56.88
N VAL A 87 11.09 -7.84 56.36
CA VAL A 87 12.12 -6.94 56.88
C VAL A 87 11.67 -6.29 58.19
N LYS A 88 10.40 -5.88 58.29
CA LYS A 88 9.82 -5.34 59.54
C LYS A 88 9.74 -6.39 60.65
N SER A 89 9.61 -7.68 60.33
CA SER A 89 9.65 -8.77 61.31
C SER A 89 11.06 -9.24 61.68
N GLY A 90 12.12 -8.64 61.13
CA GLY A 90 13.51 -8.98 61.46
C GLY A 90 14.03 -10.29 60.84
N GLU A 91 13.32 -10.88 59.87
CA GLU A 91 13.65 -12.18 59.26
C GLU A 91 14.36 -12.07 57.89
N ALA A 92 15.06 -10.96 57.62
CA ALA A 92 15.75 -10.77 56.33
C ALA A 92 16.98 -11.70 56.21
N ARG A 93 17.01 -12.55 55.18
CA ARG A 93 18.12 -13.47 54.88
C ARG A 93 18.88 -12.98 53.64
N GLY A 94 19.84 -12.07 53.85
CA GLY A 94 20.91 -11.82 52.88
C GLY A 94 21.24 -10.35 52.61
N PRO A 95 22.44 -10.05 52.08
CA PRO A 95 22.92 -8.70 51.79
C PRO A 95 22.17 -8.01 50.63
N GLU A 96 21.65 -8.78 49.66
CA GLU A 96 20.89 -8.25 48.52
C GLU A 96 19.50 -7.73 48.93
N GLU A 97 18.78 -8.43 49.82
CA GLU A 97 17.48 -7.98 50.33
C GLU A 97 17.61 -6.68 51.13
N ARG A 98 18.72 -6.48 51.85
CA ARG A 98 18.99 -5.24 52.61
C ARG A 98 19.30 -4.07 51.68
N SER A 99 20.00 -4.30 50.58
CA SER A 99 20.32 -3.29 49.56
C SER A 99 19.06 -2.79 48.83
N ILE A 100 18.19 -3.72 48.42
CA ILE A 100 16.93 -3.38 47.74
C ILE A 100 16.00 -2.58 48.67
N VAL A 101 15.96 -2.93 49.96
CA VAL A 101 15.21 -2.16 50.98
C VAL A 101 15.81 -0.79 51.22
N ALA A 102 17.13 -0.66 51.24
CA ALA A 102 17.81 0.63 51.39
C ALA A 102 17.49 1.56 50.21
N SER A 103 17.55 1.06 48.97
CA SER A 103 17.13 1.83 47.79
C SER A 103 15.64 2.17 47.79
N LEU A 104 14.78 1.29 48.29
CA LEU A 104 13.34 1.57 48.41
C LEU A 104 13.02 2.60 49.49
N ARG A 105 13.78 2.64 50.60
CA ARG A 105 13.66 3.69 51.61
C ARG A 105 14.11 5.04 51.08
N GLN A 106 15.22 5.06 50.35
CA GLN A 106 15.71 6.27 49.70
C GLN A 106 14.69 6.85 48.70
N LEU A 107 14.03 5.99 47.91
CA LEU A 107 12.97 6.41 46.98
C LEU A 107 11.68 6.87 47.68
N LEU A 108 11.40 6.41 48.90
CA LEU A 108 10.26 6.89 49.70
C LEU A 108 10.58 8.22 50.39
N ASP A 109 11.80 8.36 50.93
CA ASP A 109 12.29 9.61 51.51
C ASP A 109 12.35 10.73 50.45
N ASP A 110 12.69 10.42 49.19
CA ASP A 110 12.69 11.37 48.06
C ASP A 110 11.26 11.82 47.64
N VAL A 111 10.24 11.02 47.94
CA VAL A 111 8.83 11.34 47.65
C VAL A 111 8.23 12.13 48.81
N GLU A 112 8.51 11.75 50.05
CA GLU A 112 8.09 12.50 51.26
C GLU A 112 8.75 13.90 51.30
N ALA A 113 10.03 14.02 50.90
CA ALA A 113 10.71 15.32 50.79
C ALA A 113 10.09 16.26 49.72
N ASN A 114 9.42 15.71 48.70
CA ASN A 114 8.70 16.47 47.67
C ASN A 114 7.27 16.85 48.10
N GLU A 115 6.62 16.06 48.94
CA GLU A 115 5.31 16.40 49.53
C GLU A 115 5.45 17.52 50.59
N ASP A 116 6.51 17.49 51.41
CA ASP A 116 6.81 18.54 52.40
C ASP A 116 7.17 19.89 51.76
N ALA A 117 7.76 19.89 50.57
CA ALA A 117 8.05 21.11 49.79
C ALA A 117 6.79 21.74 49.18
N ALA A 118 5.76 20.94 48.89
CA ALA A 118 4.49 21.41 48.34
C ALA A 118 3.52 21.95 49.42
N GLU A 119 3.56 21.41 50.64
CA GLU A 119 2.69 21.88 51.74
C GLU A 119 3.15 23.20 52.38
N HIS A 120 4.45 23.56 52.29
CA HIS A 120 4.96 24.83 52.82
C HIS A 120 4.65 26.07 51.96
N SER A 121 4.22 25.90 50.71
CA SER A 121 3.85 27.01 49.80
C SER A 121 2.40 27.50 49.97
N SER A 122 1.53 26.71 50.61
CA SER A 122 0.07 26.98 50.66
C SER A 122 -0.43 27.63 51.97
N ARG A 123 0.45 28.08 52.88
CA ARG A 123 0.08 28.64 54.19
C ARG A 123 0.54 30.07 54.49
N GLN A 124 0.78 30.90 53.47
CA GLN A 124 0.70 32.37 53.64
C GLN A 124 -0.44 32.94 52.80
N GLY A 125 -1.64 32.83 53.34
CA GLY A 125 -2.81 33.56 52.87
C GLY A 125 -2.86 34.99 53.43
N SER A 126 -3.22 35.91 52.54
CA SER A 126 -4.13 37.03 52.75
C SER A 126 -3.94 37.95 53.97
N ARG A 127 -3.56 39.20 53.69
CA ARG A 127 -4.20 40.37 54.32
C ARG A 127 -4.52 41.44 53.26
N SER A 128 -5.73 41.94 53.35
CA SER A 128 -6.47 42.88 52.51
C SER A 128 -6.01 44.34 52.65
N ASN A 129 -6.07 45.12 51.56
CA ASN A 129 -6.72 46.44 51.43
C ASN A 129 -6.46 47.02 50.04
N THR A 130 -7.48 47.17 49.19
CA THR A 130 -8.19 48.42 48.83
C THR A 130 -7.33 49.52 48.20
N GLN A 131 -7.60 49.70 46.89
CA GLN A 131 -7.89 50.94 46.18
C GLN A 131 -6.79 51.97 45.87
N GLU A 132 -6.84 52.32 44.58
CA GLU A 132 -6.63 53.61 43.93
C GLU A 132 -5.26 53.94 43.31
N GLU A 133 -5.37 54.05 41.97
CA GLU A 133 -4.66 54.82 40.97
C GLU A 133 -3.83 56.02 41.46
N GLU A 134 -2.64 56.22 40.89
CA GLU A 134 -2.35 57.23 39.86
C GLU A 134 -0.84 57.43 39.67
N GLY A 135 -0.43 57.69 38.42
CA GLY A 135 0.57 58.74 38.14
C GLY A 135 1.91 58.37 37.49
N GLY A 136 2.01 58.62 36.17
CA GLY A 136 3.15 59.28 35.49
C GLY A 136 4.41 58.44 35.20
N SER A 137 4.73 58.08 33.95
CA SER A 137 5.24 58.90 32.81
C SER A 137 6.78 59.05 32.77
N THR A 138 7.35 58.63 31.61
CA THR A 138 8.53 59.16 30.87
C THR A 138 9.92 59.02 31.51
N SER A 139 11.06 58.80 30.83
CA SER A 139 11.46 58.62 29.42
C SER A 139 12.97 58.28 29.38
N SER A 140 13.37 57.47 28.38
CA SER A 140 14.62 57.50 27.57
C SER A 140 16.02 57.85 28.16
N GLU A 141 16.98 56.96 27.92
CA GLU A 141 18.23 57.13 27.11
C GLU A 141 19.41 56.27 27.61
N LEU A 142 19.91 55.44 26.68
CA LEU A 142 21.27 54.93 26.37
C LEU A 142 22.40 55.01 27.42
N ASP A 143 23.14 53.90 27.61
CA ASP A 143 24.57 53.78 27.24
C ASP A 143 25.17 52.37 27.55
N GLU A 144 26.34 52.14 26.96
CA GLU A 144 27.04 50.91 26.56
C GLU A 144 27.73 50.06 27.67
N ASP A 145 27.98 48.80 27.31
CA ASP A 145 29.07 47.85 27.68
C ASP A 145 29.50 47.66 29.15
N ASN A 146 29.43 46.41 29.65
CA ASN A 146 30.61 45.55 29.90
C ASN A 146 30.22 44.18 30.51
N ASP A 147 31.04 43.17 30.21
CA ASP A 147 30.95 41.77 30.63
C ASP A 147 30.83 41.55 32.14
N ASN A 148 30.04 40.55 32.55
CA ASN A 148 30.38 39.64 33.64
C ASN A 148 29.50 38.38 33.64
N GLU A 149 30.18 37.24 33.55
CA GLU A 149 29.66 35.92 33.91
C GLU A 149 29.16 35.92 35.36
N ASN A 150 27.91 35.52 35.60
CA ASN A 150 27.62 34.64 36.74
C ASN A 150 26.28 33.91 36.61
N ASP A 151 26.28 32.69 37.12
CA ASP A 151 25.19 31.72 37.20
C ASP A 151 23.82 32.29 37.58
N SER A 152 22.78 31.83 36.88
CA SER A 152 21.48 31.57 37.50
C SER A 152 20.70 30.51 36.74
N ALA A 153 20.73 29.31 37.32
CA ALA A 153 19.81 28.23 37.05
C ALA A 153 18.35 28.69 37.25
N GLY A 154 17.45 28.15 36.42
CA GLY A 154 16.04 28.02 36.78
C GLY A 154 15.07 28.80 35.91
N ASN A 155 14.85 28.34 34.69
CA ASN A 155 13.49 28.28 34.15
C ASN A 155 13.39 27.17 33.07
N ARG A 156 13.47 25.90 33.50
CA ARG A 156 13.12 24.79 32.61
C ARG A 156 11.60 24.76 32.45
N SER A 157 11.14 24.98 31.22
CA SER A 157 9.71 24.94 30.87
C SER A 157 9.10 23.58 31.24
N MET A 158 7.84 23.56 31.68
CA MET A 158 7.06 22.33 31.89
C MET A 158 7.09 21.41 30.66
N ALA A 159 7.23 21.98 29.46
CA ALA A 159 7.40 21.23 28.21
C ALA A 159 8.70 20.39 28.18
N ASP A 160 9.82 20.94 28.66
CA ASP A 160 11.11 20.21 28.75
C ASP A 160 11.02 19.05 29.74
N PHE A 161 10.26 19.22 30.83
CA PHE A 161 10.08 18.18 31.83
C PHE A 161 9.23 17.01 31.28
N VAL A 162 8.14 17.31 30.58
CA VAL A 162 7.29 16.29 29.93
C VAL A 162 8.08 15.55 28.85
N GLN A 163 8.81 16.27 28.00
CA GLN A 163 9.59 15.68 26.92
C GLN A 163 10.73 14.78 27.43
N ARG A 164 11.46 15.20 28.47
CA ARG A 164 12.47 14.34 29.13
C ARG A 164 11.87 13.12 29.81
N THR A 165 10.66 13.25 30.36
CA THR A 165 9.96 12.14 31.01
C THR A 165 9.47 11.13 29.96
N GLU A 166 8.98 11.58 28.81
CA GLU A 166 8.60 10.71 27.68
C GLU A 166 9.82 10.01 27.06
N GLU A 167 10.94 10.71 26.88
CA GLU A 167 12.20 10.12 26.42
C GLU A 167 12.79 9.12 27.43
N SER A 168 12.60 9.37 28.74
CA SER A 168 13.00 8.43 29.79
C SER A 168 12.11 7.17 29.85
N LEU A 169 10.91 7.19 29.27
CA LEU A 169 10.01 6.05 29.18
C LEU A 169 10.19 5.26 27.87
N ALA A 170 10.77 5.87 26.83
CA ALA A 170 11.12 5.20 25.59
C ALA A 170 12.32 4.25 25.82
N ILE A 171 12.18 2.99 25.41
CA ILE A 171 13.28 2.03 25.46
C ILE A 171 14.16 2.27 24.22
N ASP A 172 15.06 3.24 24.33
CA ASP A 172 16.11 3.51 23.33
C ASP A 172 15.57 3.67 21.89
N ASP A 173 14.39 4.30 21.75
CA ASP A 173 13.67 4.51 20.50
C ASP A 173 13.53 3.26 19.61
N ALA A 174 13.45 2.06 20.21
CA ALA A 174 13.32 0.81 19.46
C ALA A 174 11.87 0.58 19.00
N GLU A 175 11.64 0.56 17.68
CA GLU A 175 10.31 0.36 17.10
C GLU A 175 9.89 -1.11 17.07
N ASN A 176 10.87 -2.02 17.12
CA ASN A 176 10.61 -3.45 17.13
C ASN A 176 11.65 -4.22 17.96
N PRO A 177 11.34 -5.45 18.38
CA PRO A 177 12.22 -6.25 19.23
C PRO A 177 13.62 -6.49 18.62
N LEU A 178 13.72 -6.63 17.30
CA LEU A 178 15.02 -6.88 16.65
C LEU A 178 15.89 -5.62 16.62
N GLN A 179 15.29 -4.44 16.44
CA GLN A 179 16.01 -3.18 16.53
C GLN A 179 16.52 -2.94 17.95
N LEU A 180 15.75 -3.30 18.98
CA LEU A 180 16.20 -3.23 20.37
C LEU A 180 17.39 -4.15 20.63
N LEU A 181 17.35 -5.38 20.13
CA LEU A 181 18.47 -6.33 20.23
C LEU A 181 19.71 -5.84 19.46
N ALA A 182 19.50 -5.27 18.28
CA ALA A 182 20.55 -4.65 17.49
C ALA A 182 21.24 -3.53 18.28
N ARG A 183 20.47 -2.61 18.88
CA ARG A 183 21.01 -1.55 19.72
C ARG A 183 21.72 -2.08 20.97
N ALA A 184 21.14 -3.08 21.64
CA ALA A 184 21.75 -3.76 22.78
C ALA A 184 23.15 -4.31 22.48
N SER A 185 23.42 -4.73 21.23
CA SER A 185 24.74 -5.23 20.83
C SER A 185 25.84 -4.16 20.82
N TYR A 186 25.47 -2.88 20.72
CA TYR A 186 26.40 -1.75 20.80
C TYR A 186 26.63 -1.29 22.25
N PHE A 187 25.78 -1.67 23.20
CA PHE A 187 25.94 -1.27 24.60
C PHE A 187 27.12 -1.98 25.25
N HIS A 188 28.20 -1.23 25.48
CA HIS A 188 29.33 -1.66 26.30
C HIS A 188 29.18 -0.98 27.68
N PRO A 189 29.13 -1.73 28.80
CA PRO A 189 28.88 -1.18 30.15
C PRO A 189 29.89 -0.15 30.70
N GLY A 190 30.78 0.41 29.88
CA GLY A 190 31.85 1.34 30.29
C GLY A 190 31.78 2.77 29.74
N ASP A 191 30.97 3.06 28.72
CA ASP A 191 31.05 4.36 28.00
C ASP A 191 30.14 5.48 28.55
N ARG A 192 29.41 5.26 29.65
CA ARG A 192 28.51 6.28 30.23
C ARG A 192 29.19 7.34 31.12
N ARG A 193 30.52 7.46 31.09
CA ARG A 193 31.24 8.55 31.79
C ARG A 193 32.44 9.05 30.99
N SER A 194 32.21 9.93 30.02
CA SER A 194 33.07 11.10 29.82
C SER A 194 32.41 12.06 28.84
N GLY A 195 32.19 13.30 29.28
CA GLY A 195 31.98 14.42 28.39
C GLY A 195 33.19 14.66 27.48
N ASN A 196 32.92 15.38 26.40
CA ASN A 196 33.81 15.90 25.38
C ASN A 196 35.28 16.06 25.81
N SER A 197 36.18 15.24 25.25
CA SER A 197 37.57 15.63 25.05
C SER A 197 38.20 14.84 23.89
N PRO A 198 38.68 15.48 22.79
CA PRO A 198 39.12 14.78 21.58
C PRO A 198 40.49 14.06 21.68
N GLN A 199 41.12 14.03 22.85
CA GLN A 199 42.54 13.65 22.93
C GLN A 199 42.82 12.17 23.23
N ASN A 200 41.82 11.36 23.61
CA ASN A 200 42.02 9.96 23.98
C ASN A 200 41.70 8.92 22.89
N GLN A 201 41.33 9.35 21.68
CA GLN A 201 40.96 8.42 20.60
C GLN A 201 42.19 7.72 19.97
N ARG A 202 43.37 8.34 20.01
CA ARG A 202 44.60 7.80 19.36
C ARG A 202 45.32 6.69 20.13
N GLN A 203 44.96 6.41 21.39
CA GLN A 203 45.58 5.32 22.16
C GLN A 203 44.80 4.00 22.16
N ARG A 204 43.54 3.97 21.66
CA ARG A 204 42.74 2.72 21.61
C ARG A 204 42.98 1.88 20.36
N ASP A 205 43.49 2.46 19.27
CA ASP A 205 43.77 1.72 18.02
C ASP A 205 44.95 0.74 18.12
N ALA A 206 45.82 0.89 19.13
CA ALA A 206 46.97 0.01 19.34
C ALA A 206 46.67 -1.25 20.16
N ALA A 207 45.48 -1.38 20.75
CA ALA A 207 45.09 -2.51 21.62
C ALA A 207 43.98 -3.40 21.05
N SER A 208 43.45 -3.11 19.85
CA SER A 208 42.40 -3.91 19.19
C SER A 208 42.97 -5.07 18.36
N SER A 209 43.88 -5.86 18.92
CA SER A 209 44.36 -7.08 18.26
C SER A 209 43.78 -8.30 19.00
N LYS A 210 42.92 -9.04 18.30
CA LYS A 210 42.16 -10.25 18.71
C LYS A 210 40.74 -9.98 19.27
N GLN A 211 39.86 -9.40 18.46
CA GLN A 211 38.45 -9.71 18.60
C GLN A 211 38.22 -11.18 18.22
N ASP A 212 37.49 -11.90 19.05
CA ASP A 212 37.07 -13.26 18.78
C ASP A 212 36.17 -13.31 17.52
N PRO A 213 36.47 -14.15 16.52
CA PRO A 213 35.67 -14.22 15.29
C PRO A 213 34.19 -14.55 15.53
N GLU A 214 33.84 -15.22 16.62
CA GLU A 214 32.45 -15.43 17.00
C GLU A 214 31.78 -14.13 17.46
N SER A 215 32.44 -13.36 18.33
CA SER A 215 31.99 -12.01 18.73
C SER A 215 31.78 -11.07 17.54
N THR A 216 32.68 -11.06 16.55
CA THR A 216 32.52 -10.23 15.35
C THR A 216 31.32 -10.67 14.50
N ARG A 217 31.08 -11.98 14.36
CA ARG A 217 29.90 -12.51 13.64
C ARG A 217 28.59 -12.16 14.33
N VAL A 218 28.54 -12.25 15.66
CA VAL A 218 27.36 -11.87 16.45
C VAL A 218 27.09 -10.37 16.30
N GLN A 219 28.12 -9.53 16.42
CA GLN A 219 27.99 -8.09 16.23
C GLN A 219 27.54 -7.73 14.80
N GLN A 220 28.04 -8.44 13.78
CA GLN A 220 27.60 -8.25 12.40
C GLN A 220 26.13 -8.66 12.20
N PHE A 221 25.68 -9.75 12.81
CA PHE A 221 24.28 -10.20 12.73
C PHE A 221 23.30 -9.21 13.35
N PHE A 222 23.68 -8.59 14.47
CA PHE A 222 22.89 -7.58 15.17
C PHE A 222 23.15 -6.15 14.69
N SER A 223 23.98 -5.95 13.65
CA SER A 223 24.21 -4.63 13.09
C SER A 223 22.99 -4.10 12.31
N GLN A 224 22.91 -2.78 12.14
CA GLN A 224 21.87 -2.16 11.32
C GLN A 224 21.83 -2.76 9.90
N ALA A 225 20.63 -2.79 9.32
CA ALA A 225 20.45 -3.24 7.95
C ALA A 225 21.36 -2.45 7.00
N LYS A 226 22.06 -3.16 6.11
CA LYS A 226 22.88 -2.58 5.06
C LYS A 226 22.52 -3.21 3.73
N VAL A 227 22.73 -2.48 2.65
CA VAL A 227 22.59 -3.03 1.30
C VAL A 227 23.48 -4.25 1.12
N LYS A 228 22.98 -5.20 0.34
CA LYS A 228 23.75 -6.30 -0.22
C LYS A 228 23.62 -6.20 -1.73
N LEU A 229 24.63 -5.62 -2.38
CA LEU A 229 24.62 -5.35 -3.81
C LEU A 229 24.77 -6.64 -4.64
N ASP A 230 24.09 -6.69 -5.78
CA ASP A 230 24.18 -7.74 -6.80
C ASP A 230 25.26 -7.39 -7.83
N ILE A 231 26.50 -7.31 -7.39
CA ILE A 231 27.68 -7.00 -8.22
C ILE A 231 28.65 -8.19 -8.24
N GLY A 232 29.35 -8.36 -9.36
CA GLY A 232 30.33 -9.42 -9.55
C GLY A 232 30.57 -9.70 -11.03
N GLU A 233 31.76 -10.19 -11.37
CA GLU A 233 32.14 -10.52 -12.76
C GLU A 233 31.22 -11.61 -13.37
N ASP A 234 30.65 -12.49 -12.53
CA ASP A 234 29.69 -13.53 -12.95
C ASP A 234 28.25 -13.01 -13.12
N LEU A 235 27.99 -11.75 -12.74
CA LEU A 235 26.69 -11.10 -12.81
C LEU A 235 26.66 -9.95 -13.82
N ASP A 236 27.78 -9.27 -14.05
CA ASP A 236 27.86 -8.07 -14.88
C ASP A 236 27.70 -8.42 -16.38
N PRO A 237 26.68 -7.89 -17.09
CA PRO A 237 26.50 -8.17 -18.51
C PRO A 237 27.65 -7.69 -19.41
N VAL A 238 28.45 -6.71 -18.97
CA VAL A 238 29.62 -6.24 -19.74
C VAL A 238 30.79 -7.20 -19.59
N ASP A 239 31.09 -7.64 -18.38
CA ASP A 239 32.18 -8.60 -18.14
C ASP A 239 31.86 -9.98 -18.71
N LEU A 240 30.58 -10.36 -18.74
CA LEU A 240 30.08 -11.55 -19.44
C LEU A 240 30.08 -11.42 -20.97
N GLY A 241 30.44 -10.26 -21.52
CA GLY A 241 30.47 -10.01 -22.97
C GLY A 241 29.10 -10.00 -23.65
N LEU A 242 28.03 -9.75 -22.89
CA LEU A 242 26.67 -9.63 -23.46
C LEU A 242 26.48 -8.31 -24.20
N VAL A 243 27.13 -7.24 -23.72
CA VAL A 243 27.01 -5.86 -24.20
C VAL A 243 28.31 -5.09 -23.93
N THR A 244 28.63 -4.08 -24.73
CA THR A 244 29.74 -3.13 -24.44
C THR A 244 29.25 -1.94 -23.61
N MET A 245 30.17 -1.19 -22.99
CA MET A 245 29.78 0.05 -22.29
C MET A 245 29.15 1.09 -23.24
N ASP A 246 29.65 1.23 -24.47
CA ASP A 246 29.11 2.18 -25.45
C ASP A 246 27.67 1.80 -25.87
N GLU A 247 27.41 0.50 -26.04
CA GLU A 247 26.07 -0.02 -26.28
C GLU A 247 25.17 0.24 -25.07
N ALA A 248 25.68 0.04 -23.85
CA ALA A 248 24.94 0.29 -22.62
C ALA A 248 24.53 1.76 -22.50
N GLU A 249 25.45 2.70 -22.71
CA GLU A 249 25.17 4.14 -22.69
C GLU A 249 24.11 4.52 -23.72
N SER A 250 24.21 3.98 -24.94
CA SER A 250 23.22 4.19 -26.00
C SER A 250 21.83 3.70 -25.61
N LEU A 251 21.74 2.52 -24.98
CA LEU A 251 20.49 1.94 -24.50
C LEU A 251 19.89 2.69 -23.31
N PHE A 252 20.72 3.23 -22.42
CA PHE A 252 20.27 4.11 -21.33
C PHE A 252 19.72 5.43 -21.87
N ASN A 253 20.39 6.03 -22.85
CA ASN A 253 19.90 7.24 -23.53
C ASN A 253 18.54 7.00 -24.23
N TYR A 254 18.37 5.84 -24.86
CA TYR A 254 17.08 5.43 -25.41
C TYR A 254 16.02 5.30 -24.30
N PHE A 255 16.35 4.68 -23.17
CA PHE A 255 15.42 4.51 -22.06
C PHE A 255 14.89 5.86 -21.54
N TYR A 256 15.77 6.81 -21.25
CA TYR A 256 15.37 8.11 -20.74
C TYR A 256 14.61 8.94 -21.77
N SER A 257 14.94 8.83 -23.06
CA SER A 257 14.26 9.60 -24.10
C SER A 257 12.90 9.01 -24.51
N LYS A 258 12.70 7.69 -24.40
CA LYS A 258 11.52 7.00 -24.96
C LYS A 258 10.68 6.21 -23.96
N LEU A 259 11.21 5.82 -22.80
CA LEU A 259 10.54 4.85 -21.92
C LEU A 259 10.24 5.38 -20.52
N VAL A 260 11.06 6.30 -19.99
CA VAL A 260 10.94 6.79 -18.60
C VAL A 260 9.56 7.39 -18.27
N HIS A 261 8.89 8.00 -19.26
CA HIS A 261 7.55 8.57 -19.08
C HIS A 261 6.48 7.53 -18.73
N THR A 262 6.70 6.25 -19.11
CA THR A 262 5.82 5.14 -18.73
C THR A 262 6.27 4.45 -17.44
N ARG A 263 7.50 4.73 -16.98
CA ARG A 263 8.14 4.06 -15.84
C ARG A 263 8.95 5.01 -14.98
N TRP A 264 8.30 5.40 -13.90
CA TRP A 264 8.83 6.25 -12.86
C TRP A 264 9.73 5.53 -11.87
N GLY A 265 10.59 6.30 -11.20
CA GLY A 265 11.49 5.82 -10.16
C GLY A 265 12.95 6.17 -10.45
N LEU A 266 13.34 6.05 -11.72
CA LEU A 266 14.70 6.34 -12.18
C LEU A 266 14.92 7.83 -12.40
N SER A 267 16.15 8.26 -12.17
CA SER A 267 16.62 9.64 -12.32
C SER A 267 17.88 9.64 -13.18
N PRO A 268 17.93 10.37 -14.30
CA PRO A 268 19.12 10.43 -15.15
C PRO A 268 20.32 11.11 -14.46
N ARG A 269 20.07 11.92 -13.41
CA ARG A 269 21.12 12.57 -12.61
C ARG A 269 21.84 11.61 -11.65
N VAL A 270 21.23 10.45 -11.36
CA VAL A 270 21.78 9.45 -10.44
C VAL A 270 22.04 8.14 -11.18
N HIS A 271 21.01 7.58 -11.82
CA HIS A 271 21.01 6.26 -12.41
C HIS A 271 21.56 6.27 -13.84
N THR A 272 22.81 6.72 -13.98
CA THR A 272 23.57 6.61 -15.23
C THR A 272 23.99 5.15 -15.49
N ALA A 273 24.40 4.83 -16.72
CA ALA A 273 24.92 3.50 -17.06
C ALA A 273 26.08 3.09 -16.13
N THR A 274 27.04 3.99 -15.92
CA THR A 274 28.19 3.76 -15.03
C THR A 274 27.78 3.58 -13.57
N TYR A 275 26.90 4.46 -13.06
CA TYR A 275 26.43 4.35 -11.68
C TYR A 275 25.69 3.03 -11.48
N THR A 276 24.70 2.72 -12.33
CA THR A 276 23.89 1.50 -12.19
C THR A 276 24.73 0.23 -12.32
N ARG A 277 25.70 0.18 -13.25
CA ARG A 277 26.65 -0.94 -13.35
C ARG A 277 27.42 -1.16 -12.05
N SER A 278 27.90 -0.09 -11.40
CA SER A 278 28.63 -0.18 -10.13
C SER A 278 27.78 -0.57 -8.92
N ARG A 279 26.45 -0.56 -9.06
CA ARG A 279 25.49 -0.68 -7.96
C ARG A 279 24.60 -1.91 -8.04
N SER A 280 24.19 -2.30 -9.24
CA SER A 280 23.29 -3.42 -9.46
C SER A 280 23.36 -3.93 -10.91
N ALA A 281 23.87 -5.14 -11.09
CA ALA A 281 23.83 -5.81 -12.38
C ALA A 281 22.38 -6.00 -12.86
N PHE A 282 21.43 -6.23 -11.94
CA PHE A 282 20.03 -6.43 -12.24
C PHE A 282 19.37 -5.17 -12.79
N LEU A 283 19.54 -4.01 -12.15
CA LEU A 283 18.99 -2.76 -12.68
C LEU A 283 19.65 -2.39 -14.01
N PHE A 284 20.98 -2.47 -14.07
CA PHE A 284 21.76 -2.15 -15.27
C PHE A 284 21.28 -2.97 -16.48
N THR A 285 21.16 -4.29 -16.30
CA THR A 285 20.67 -5.20 -17.34
C THR A 285 19.20 -4.91 -17.69
N THR A 286 18.36 -4.64 -16.70
CA THR A 286 16.91 -4.44 -16.92
C THR A 286 16.61 -3.19 -17.74
N VAL A 287 17.31 -2.07 -17.47
CA VAL A 287 17.15 -0.83 -18.25
C VAL A 287 17.52 -1.07 -19.72
N MET A 288 18.65 -1.73 -19.97
CA MET A 288 19.08 -2.09 -21.33
C MET A 288 18.09 -3.04 -22.00
N ALA A 289 17.65 -4.10 -21.30
CA ALA A 289 16.69 -5.07 -21.80
C ALA A 289 15.39 -4.38 -22.23
N ALA A 290 14.85 -3.49 -21.39
CA ALA A 290 13.66 -2.70 -21.70
C ALA A 290 13.82 -1.89 -23.00
N SER A 291 14.93 -1.17 -23.17
CA SER A 291 15.23 -0.41 -24.40
C SER A 291 15.24 -1.28 -25.64
N THR A 292 15.88 -2.45 -25.57
CA THR A 292 15.97 -3.34 -26.74
C THR A 292 14.61 -3.83 -27.26
N LEU A 293 13.56 -3.89 -26.43
CA LEU A 293 12.22 -4.31 -26.87
C LEU A 293 11.62 -3.41 -27.96
N PHE A 294 12.06 -2.16 -28.04
CA PHE A 294 11.49 -1.14 -28.93
C PHE A 294 12.44 -0.73 -30.05
N MET A 295 13.57 -1.42 -30.18
CA MET A 295 14.55 -1.21 -31.24
C MET A 295 14.46 -2.36 -32.25
N PRO A 296 14.05 -2.12 -33.51
CA PRO A 296 13.82 -3.18 -34.50
C PRO A 296 15.03 -4.10 -34.75
N SER A 297 16.26 -3.57 -34.70
CA SER A 297 17.49 -4.32 -34.93
C SER A 297 18.02 -5.07 -33.70
N ALA A 298 17.41 -4.89 -32.52
CA ALA A 298 17.98 -5.36 -31.25
C ALA A 298 17.51 -6.77 -30.81
N GLY A 299 16.80 -7.52 -31.67
CA GLY A 299 16.18 -8.80 -31.28
C GLY A 299 17.13 -9.82 -30.62
N PRO A 300 18.30 -10.13 -31.20
CA PRO A 300 19.26 -11.04 -30.58
C PRO A 300 19.81 -10.53 -29.23
N LEU A 301 20.08 -9.24 -29.12
CA LEU A 301 20.54 -8.62 -27.87
C LEU A 301 19.43 -8.66 -26.81
N SER A 302 18.20 -8.34 -27.20
CA SER A 302 17.02 -8.41 -26.34
C SER A 302 16.86 -9.78 -25.72
N LYS A 303 16.90 -10.85 -26.54
CA LYS A 303 16.80 -12.22 -26.03
C LYS A 303 17.89 -12.54 -25.01
N ARG A 304 19.14 -12.16 -25.27
CA ARG A 304 20.27 -12.40 -24.33
C ARG A 304 20.09 -11.64 -23.02
N LEU A 305 19.74 -10.35 -23.09
CA LEU A 305 19.54 -9.51 -21.91
C LEU A 305 18.33 -9.97 -21.08
N PHE A 306 17.19 -10.33 -21.68
CA PHE A 306 16.04 -10.84 -20.91
C PHE A 306 16.30 -12.19 -20.23
N ASN A 307 17.06 -13.07 -20.87
CA ASN A 307 17.50 -14.31 -20.21
C ASN A 307 18.38 -13.99 -18.99
N HIS A 308 19.26 -12.98 -19.11
CA HIS A 308 20.10 -12.53 -18.01
C HIS A 308 19.28 -11.86 -16.89
N VAL A 309 18.31 -11.01 -17.22
CA VAL A 309 17.34 -10.40 -16.27
C VAL A 309 16.62 -11.49 -15.47
N LYS A 310 16.13 -12.56 -16.12
CA LYS A 310 15.46 -13.67 -15.43
C LYS A 310 16.40 -14.41 -14.48
N MET A 311 17.65 -14.65 -14.91
CA MET A 311 18.68 -15.26 -14.06
C MET A 311 18.98 -14.38 -12.83
N LEU A 312 19.16 -13.06 -13.03
CA LEU A 312 19.44 -12.10 -11.97
C LEU A 312 18.26 -11.99 -10.98
N ALA A 313 17.02 -11.98 -11.45
CA ALA A 313 15.84 -11.99 -10.59
C ALA A 313 15.82 -13.20 -9.64
N HIS A 314 16.21 -14.39 -10.12
CA HIS A 314 16.36 -15.58 -9.27
C HIS A 314 17.56 -15.48 -8.31
N LYS A 315 18.72 -14.98 -8.77
CA LYS A 315 19.91 -14.75 -7.92
C LYS A 315 19.60 -13.79 -6.77
N VAL A 316 18.85 -12.72 -7.00
CA VAL A 316 18.42 -11.77 -5.96
C VAL A 316 17.73 -12.50 -4.81
N THR A 317 16.82 -13.43 -5.10
CA THR A 317 16.13 -14.23 -4.08
C THR A 317 17.06 -15.22 -3.40
N ASN A 318 17.82 -15.99 -4.18
CA ASN A 318 18.67 -17.07 -3.66
C ASN A 318 19.80 -16.54 -2.77
N ASP A 319 20.44 -15.46 -3.22
CA ASP A 319 21.60 -14.87 -2.55
C ASP A 319 21.20 -13.72 -1.62
N LYS A 320 19.91 -13.35 -1.58
CA LYS A 320 19.34 -12.33 -0.69
C LYS A 320 19.93 -10.94 -0.92
N TYR A 321 20.16 -10.57 -2.18
CA TYR A 321 20.59 -9.22 -2.55
C TYR A 321 19.48 -8.20 -2.26
N LYS A 322 19.87 -7.02 -1.77
CA LYS A 322 18.96 -5.95 -1.34
C LYS A 322 19.61 -4.59 -1.58
N SER A 323 19.01 -3.79 -2.45
CA SER A 323 19.40 -2.40 -2.72
C SER A 323 18.20 -1.63 -3.27
N VAL A 324 18.28 -0.29 -3.23
CA VAL A 324 17.28 0.59 -3.87
C VAL A 324 17.22 0.29 -5.37
N GLU A 325 18.37 0.02 -5.98
CA GLU A 325 18.48 -0.32 -7.40
C GLU A 325 17.74 -1.62 -7.76
N ILE A 326 17.77 -2.64 -6.89
CA ILE A 326 17.01 -3.88 -7.09
C ILE A 326 15.49 -3.63 -7.04
N VAL A 327 15.02 -2.73 -6.16
CA VAL A 327 13.59 -2.33 -6.14
C VAL A 327 13.20 -1.70 -7.48
N LEU A 328 14.04 -0.77 -7.98
CA LEU A 328 13.84 -0.14 -9.29
C LEU A 328 13.92 -1.15 -10.44
N ALA A 329 14.77 -2.16 -10.35
CA ALA A 329 14.91 -3.20 -11.36
C ALA A 329 13.60 -4.00 -11.49
N PHE A 330 13.01 -4.47 -10.38
CA PHE A 330 11.72 -5.14 -10.41
C PHE A 330 10.62 -4.24 -11.00
N MET A 331 10.54 -2.98 -10.56
CA MET A 331 9.55 -2.02 -11.06
C MET A 331 9.70 -1.74 -12.56
N THR A 332 10.92 -1.73 -13.07
CA THR A 332 11.25 -1.51 -14.49
C THR A 332 11.00 -2.76 -15.33
N HIS A 333 11.08 -3.96 -14.75
CA HIS A 333 10.90 -5.24 -15.44
C HIS A 333 9.42 -5.66 -15.59
N ILE A 334 8.64 -5.54 -14.50
CA ILE A 334 7.17 -5.75 -14.44
C ILE A 334 6.35 -5.29 -15.67
N PRO A 335 6.60 -4.10 -16.25
CA PRO A 335 5.77 -3.52 -17.30
C PRO A 335 5.68 -4.36 -18.56
N TRP A 336 6.74 -5.13 -18.83
CA TRP A 336 7.02 -5.74 -20.11
C TRP A 336 7.42 -7.21 -19.96
N ILE A 337 7.01 -7.83 -18.86
CA ILE A 337 7.08 -9.29 -18.68
C ILE A 337 6.34 -9.95 -19.84
N PHE A 338 6.95 -10.97 -20.43
CA PHE A 338 6.35 -11.73 -21.51
C PHE A 338 5.19 -12.60 -21.01
N PRO A 339 4.15 -12.83 -21.82
CA PRO A 339 3.09 -13.76 -21.46
C PRO A 339 3.68 -15.17 -21.23
N GLY A 340 3.29 -15.79 -20.11
CA GLY A 340 3.46 -17.23 -19.93
C GLY A 340 2.36 -18.03 -20.63
N ASP A 341 2.43 -19.36 -20.52
CA ASP A 341 1.44 -20.26 -21.12
C ASP A 341 0.12 -20.27 -20.32
N HIS A 342 0.21 -20.04 -19.01
CA HIS A 342 -0.91 -20.02 -18.08
C HIS A 342 -0.98 -18.70 -17.31
N ALA A 343 -2.17 -18.33 -16.86
CA ALA A 343 -2.38 -17.13 -16.05
C ALA A 343 -1.56 -17.12 -14.73
N MET A 344 -1.22 -18.31 -14.21
CA MET A 344 -0.42 -18.47 -12.99
C MET A 344 1.08 -18.30 -13.21
N ASP A 345 1.53 -18.24 -14.46
CA ASP A 345 2.93 -17.98 -14.81
C ASP A 345 3.28 -16.48 -14.71
N ASP A 346 2.29 -15.61 -14.44
CA ASP A 346 2.50 -14.17 -14.25
C ASP A 346 3.22 -13.86 -12.92
N GLU A 347 4.53 -13.63 -13.02
CA GLU A 347 5.40 -13.30 -11.89
C GLU A 347 5.19 -11.88 -11.34
N THR A 348 4.36 -11.04 -11.98
CA THR A 348 4.26 -9.62 -11.64
C THR A 348 3.95 -9.39 -10.15
N CYS A 349 3.02 -10.16 -9.58
CA CYS A 349 2.66 -10.00 -8.17
C CYS A 349 3.78 -10.45 -7.22
N MET A 350 4.55 -11.47 -7.62
CA MET A 350 5.72 -11.94 -6.86
C MET A 350 6.80 -10.87 -6.85
N TYR A 351 7.09 -10.24 -7.99
CA TYR A 351 8.08 -9.19 -8.10
C TYR A 351 7.70 -7.91 -7.33
N ILE A 352 6.42 -7.52 -7.30
CA ILE A 352 5.98 -6.40 -6.44
C ILE A 352 6.14 -6.76 -4.96
N ALA A 353 5.80 -7.99 -4.56
CA ALA A 353 5.98 -8.45 -3.18
C ALA A 353 7.45 -8.42 -2.76
N MET A 354 8.35 -8.87 -3.62
CA MET A 354 9.80 -8.80 -3.39
C MET A 354 10.30 -7.36 -3.32
N ALA A 355 9.94 -6.51 -4.29
CA ALA A 355 10.32 -5.10 -4.31
C ALA A 355 9.85 -4.37 -3.03
N THR A 356 8.63 -4.64 -2.57
CA THR A 356 8.08 -4.07 -1.33
C THR A 356 8.83 -4.56 -0.09
N THR A 357 9.14 -5.85 -0.03
CA THR A 357 9.90 -6.42 1.09
C THR A 357 11.28 -5.78 1.18
N ILE A 358 12.00 -5.67 0.06
CA ILE A 358 13.32 -5.03 0.01
C ILE A 358 13.22 -3.55 0.39
N ALA A 359 12.20 -2.83 -0.09
CA ALA A 359 11.98 -1.43 0.27
C ALA A 359 11.73 -1.24 1.77
N PHE A 360 11.01 -2.15 2.43
CA PHE A 360 10.81 -2.10 3.88
C PHE A 360 12.06 -2.47 4.66
N ASP A 361 12.78 -3.51 4.25
CA ASP A 361 14.03 -3.93 4.88
C ASP A 361 15.08 -2.81 4.86
N LEU A 362 15.09 -2.03 3.78
CA LEU A 362 15.96 -0.87 3.65
C LEU A 362 15.39 0.39 4.32
N SER A 363 14.16 0.39 4.84
CA SER A 363 13.49 1.57 5.46
C SER A 363 13.16 2.73 4.52
N LEU A 364 12.79 2.44 3.26
CA LEU A 364 12.39 3.46 2.27
C LEU A 364 11.06 4.16 2.62
N HIS A 365 10.28 3.53 3.48
CA HIS A 365 8.95 4.00 3.88
C HIS A 365 8.98 5.09 4.96
N LYS A 366 10.16 5.37 5.53
CA LYS A 366 10.36 6.38 6.59
C LYS A 366 10.65 7.76 6.00
N VAL A 367 10.21 8.79 6.71
CA VAL A 367 10.46 10.19 6.36
C VAL A 367 11.89 10.55 6.68
N LEU A 368 12.60 11.16 5.74
CA LEU A 368 13.96 11.63 5.95
C LEU A 368 13.94 12.94 6.74
N MET A 369 14.35 12.91 8.01
CA MET A 369 14.42 14.10 8.87
C MET A 369 15.69 14.07 9.73
N PRO A 370 16.48 15.16 9.77
CA PRO A 370 17.60 15.26 10.70
C PRO A 370 17.13 15.15 12.15
N MET A 371 17.89 14.44 12.99
CA MET A 371 17.51 14.19 14.39
C MET A 371 17.36 15.49 15.20
N ASP A 372 18.21 16.48 14.95
CA ASP A 372 18.16 17.79 15.64
C ASP A 372 16.81 18.51 15.43
N VAL A 373 16.22 18.34 14.24
CA VAL A 373 14.91 18.92 13.89
C VAL A 373 13.78 18.09 14.51
N LEU A 374 13.96 16.77 14.61
CA LEU A 374 12.98 15.86 15.19
C LEU A 374 12.80 16.09 16.70
N GLU A 375 13.88 16.39 17.43
CA GLU A 375 13.81 16.75 18.86
C GLU A 375 12.99 18.03 19.10
N SER A 376 12.92 18.92 18.12
CA SER A 376 12.11 20.15 18.19
C SER A 376 10.67 20.00 17.65
N SER A 377 10.33 18.88 16.99
CA SER A 377 9.05 18.71 16.29
C SER A 377 8.07 17.84 17.09
N THR A 378 6.95 18.41 17.50
CA THR A 378 5.87 17.70 18.21
C THR A 378 4.91 16.93 17.29
N THR A 379 5.10 17.01 15.96
CA THR A 379 4.12 16.53 14.99
C THR A 379 4.48 15.20 14.31
N VAL A 380 5.71 14.70 14.50
CA VAL A 380 6.20 13.48 13.85
C VAL A 380 6.70 12.50 14.89
N SER A 381 6.20 11.26 14.83
CA SER A 381 6.69 10.23 15.73
C SER A 381 8.11 9.82 15.32
N LYS A 382 9.04 9.69 16.28
CA LYS A 382 10.43 9.29 15.99
C LYS A 382 10.51 8.00 15.17
N GLY A 383 9.57 7.07 15.38
CA GLY A 383 9.51 5.80 14.68
C GLY A 383 9.16 5.87 13.18
N GLU A 384 8.59 6.99 12.73
CA GLU A 384 8.28 7.22 11.31
C GLU A 384 9.41 7.93 10.55
N CYS A 385 10.47 8.33 11.26
CA CYS A 385 11.59 9.09 10.72
C CYS A 385 12.84 8.23 10.57
N LEU A 386 13.69 8.65 9.63
CA LEU A 386 15.03 8.12 9.44
C LEU A 386 15.99 9.28 9.23
N ASP A 387 17.07 9.29 10.00
CA ASP A 387 18.12 10.28 9.83
C ASP A 387 18.77 10.15 8.43
N PRO A 388 18.96 11.25 7.68
CA PRO A 388 19.58 11.23 6.35
C PRO A 388 20.95 10.56 6.28
N ARG A 389 21.82 10.73 7.29
CA ARG A 389 23.14 10.05 7.31
C ARG A 389 22.96 8.55 7.47
N THR A 390 22.02 8.14 8.32
CA THR A 390 21.67 6.73 8.51
C THR A 390 21.10 6.12 7.23
N ALA A 391 20.22 6.84 6.51
CA ALA A 391 19.68 6.39 5.23
C ALA A 391 20.78 6.16 4.19
N LEU A 392 21.72 7.10 4.04
CA LEU A 392 22.88 6.94 3.16
C LEU A 392 23.78 5.78 3.57
N ALA A 393 24.03 5.60 4.87
CA ALA A 393 24.83 4.49 5.39
C ALA A 393 24.17 3.12 5.11
N ILE A 394 22.85 3.00 5.28
CA ILE A 394 22.08 1.81 4.89
C ILE A 394 22.31 1.52 3.41
N ASP A 395 22.21 2.55 2.57
CA ASP A 395 22.35 2.47 1.11
C ASP A 395 23.80 2.25 0.64
N GLY A 396 24.78 2.19 1.56
CA GLY A 396 26.18 1.91 1.26
C GLY A 396 27.01 3.16 0.94
N PHE A 397 26.58 4.33 1.42
CA PHE A 397 27.23 5.63 1.25
C PHE A 397 27.52 6.32 2.60
N PRO A 398 28.22 5.67 3.55
CA PRO A 398 28.42 6.22 4.89
C PRO A 398 29.23 7.53 4.91
N ASP A 399 30.09 7.73 3.91
CA ASP A 399 31.00 8.87 3.83
C ASP A 399 30.43 10.05 3.03
N VAL A 400 29.22 9.90 2.46
CA VAL A 400 28.57 10.97 1.69
C VAL A 400 27.85 11.91 2.64
N ASP A 401 28.16 13.19 2.55
CA ASP A 401 27.46 14.20 3.33
C ASP A 401 26.02 14.42 2.83
N PRO A 402 24.97 14.29 3.67
CA PRO A 402 23.58 14.41 3.24
C PRO A 402 23.22 15.74 2.59
N TRP A 403 23.90 16.82 2.96
CA TRP A 403 23.62 18.17 2.43
C TRP A 403 24.46 18.52 1.21
N SER A 404 25.44 17.68 0.83
CA SER A 404 26.09 17.79 -0.48
C SER A 404 25.09 17.56 -1.61
N GLU A 405 25.36 18.09 -2.81
CA GLU A 405 24.50 17.87 -3.98
C GLU A 405 24.28 16.36 -4.24
N GLN A 406 25.35 15.57 -4.16
CA GLN A 406 25.28 14.12 -4.34
C GLN A 406 24.42 13.44 -3.26
N GLY A 407 24.59 13.81 -1.99
CA GLY A 407 23.81 13.27 -0.87
C GLY A 407 22.32 13.55 -1.04
N GLN A 408 21.96 14.80 -1.37
CA GLN A 408 20.57 15.18 -1.61
C GLN A 408 19.95 14.42 -2.79
N LEU A 409 20.70 14.20 -3.88
CA LEU A 409 20.21 13.45 -5.03
C LEU A 409 19.98 11.97 -4.73
N LEU A 410 20.87 11.33 -3.95
CA LEU A 410 20.71 9.94 -3.53
C LEU A 410 19.50 9.76 -2.61
N LEU A 411 19.34 10.64 -1.62
CA LEU A 411 18.20 10.65 -0.70
C LEU A 411 16.89 10.90 -1.45
N ARG A 412 16.90 11.82 -2.42
CA ARG A 412 15.75 12.08 -3.28
C ARG A 412 15.39 10.88 -4.16
N ALA A 413 16.40 10.19 -4.72
CA ALA A 413 16.20 8.96 -5.49
C ALA A 413 15.56 7.85 -4.64
N ARG A 414 15.94 7.76 -3.37
CA ARG A 414 15.35 6.83 -2.40
C ARG A 414 13.86 7.12 -2.13
N GLU A 415 13.50 8.38 -1.89
CA GLU A 415 12.09 8.80 -1.76
C GLU A 415 11.30 8.51 -3.03
N ARG A 416 11.86 8.88 -4.19
CA ARG A 416 11.27 8.67 -5.51
C ARG A 416 10.98 7.19 -5.77
N CYS A 417 11.91 6.31 -5.41
CA CYS A 417 11.76 4.87 -5.52
C CYS A 417 10.51 4.41 -4.75
N TYR A 418 10.35 4.83 -3.51
CA TYR A 418 9.23 4.43 -2.66
C TYR A 418 7.87 4.94 -3.17
N ILE A 419 7.78 6.23 -3.53
CA ILE A 419 6.54 6.82 -4.07
C ILE A 419 6.17 6.13 -5.38
N SER A 420 7.14 5.88 -6.25
CA SER A 420 6.92 5.20 -7.53
C SER A 420 6.47 3.74 -7.31
N LEU A 421 7.03 3.04 -6.31
CA LEU A 421 6.62 1.69 -5.94
C LEU A 421 5.16 1.65 -5.48
N PHE A 422 4.74 2.61 -4.64
CA PHE A 422 3.34 2.77 -4.22
C PHE A 422 2.41 2.91 -5.43
N VAL A 423 2.78 3.76 -6.40
CA VAL A 423 1.96 3.99 -7.60
C VAL A 423 1.84 2.73 -8.46
N VAL A 424 2.95 2.01 -8.67
CA VAL A 424 2.97 0.76 -9.45
C VAL A 424 2.13 -0.32 -8.78
N GLU A 425 2.30 -0.52 -7.47
CA GLU A 425 1.56 -1.51 -6.68
C GLU A 425 0.06 -1.26 -6.73
N ARG A 426 -0.39 -0.04 -6.43
CA ARG A 426 -1.81 0.34 -6.49
C ARG A 426 -2.37 0.18 -7.90
N GLY A 427 -1.61 0.49 -8.94
CA GLY A 427 -2.01 0.32 -10.35
C GLY A 427 -2.26 -1.12 -10.72
N MET A 428 -1.35 -1.98 -10.28
CA MET A 428 -1.40 -3.41 -10.47
C MET A 428 -2.52 -4.08 -9.68
N ALA A 429 -2.67 -3.70 -8.41
CA ALA A 429 -3.71 -4.23 -7.53
C ALA A 429 -5.11 -3.89 -8.05
N LEU A 430 -5.34 -2.65 -8.51
CA LEU A 430 -6.62 -2.24 -9.12
C LEU A 430 -6.95 -3.06 -10.36
N ALA A 431 -5.99 -3.22 -11.29
CA ALA A 431 -6.24 -3.95 -12.54
C ALA A 431 -6.45 -5.46 -12.33
N ARG A 432 -5.87 -6.04 -11.27
CA ARG A 432 -5.97 -7.46 -10.94
C ARG A 432 -6.92 -7.74 -9.76
N GLY A 433 -7.72 -6.77 -9.32
CA GLY A 433 -8.68 -6.94 -8.21
C GLY A 433 -8.05 -7.45 -6.90
N ARG A 434 -6.80 -7.06 -6.60
CA ARG A 434 -6.07 -7.49 -5.39
C ARG A 434 -6.15 -6.45 -4.27
N PRO A 435 -6.02 -6.86 -2.99
CA PRO A 435 -5.86 -5.92 -1.89
C PRO A 435 -4.55 -5.15 -2.02
N PHE A 436 -4.53 -3.93 -1.48
CA PHE A 436 -3.33 -3.11 -1.45
C PHE A 436 -2.37 -3.60 -0.37
N MET A 437 -1.09 -3.74 -0.72
CA MET A 437 -0.06 -4.25 0.18
C MET A 437 0.83 -3.15 0.77
N ILE A 438 0.97 -2.01 0.09
CA ILE A 438 1.76 -0.89 0.61
C ILE A 438 0.85 0.04 1.43
N PRO A 439 1.15 0.27 2.72
CA PRO A 439 0.38 1.17 3.56
C PRO A 439 0.60 2.62 3.13
N ILE A 440 -0.37 3.47 3.46
CA ILE A 440 -0.22 4.93 3.29
C ILE A 440 0.65 5.43 4.45
N THR A 441 1.95 5.48 4.23
CA THR A 441 2.91 6.08 5.17
C THR A 441 2.96 7.58 5.01
N ARG A 442 3.66 8.27 5.91
CA ARG A 442 3.76 9.73 5.88
C ARG A 442 4.38 10.28 4.58
N ASN A 443 5.38 9.59 4.02
CA ASN A 443 5.94 9.90 2.70
C ASN A 443 4.88 9.92 1.57
N ILE A 444 3.81 9.11 1.70
CA ILE A 444 2.71 9.09 0.73
C ILE A 444 1.63 10.10 1.13
N LYS A 445 1.37 10.28 2.43
CA LYS A 445 0.36 11.22 2.95
C LYS A 445 0.70 12.67 2.61
N ASP A 446 1.99 13.02 2.65
CA ASP A 446 2.46 14.40 2.52
C ASP A 446 3.14 14.67 1.16
N CYS A 447 2.93 13.80 0.15
CA CYS A 447 3.65 13.88 -1.14
C CYS A 447 3.17 14.97 -2.12
N ASP A 448 2.10 15.70 -1.80
CA ASP A 448 1.41 16.63 -2.71
C ASP A 448 2.36 17.69 -3.28
N THR A 449 3.25 18.22 -2.45
CA THR A 449 4.25 19.23 -2.86
C THR A 449 5.64 18.66 -3.04
N TRP A 450 5.85 17.35 -2.86
CA TRP A 450 7.16 16.70 -2.93
C TRP A 450 7.87 17.01 -4.26
N HIS A 451 7.13 17.06 -5.36
CA HIS A 451 7.63 17.36 -6.70
C HIS A 451 8.11 18.82 -6.91
N ARG A 452 7.80 19.76 -6.00
CA ARG A 452 8.17 21.19 -6.12
C ARG A 452 9.58 21.51 -5.60
N SER A 453 10.45 20.51 -5.56
CA SER A 453 11.81 20.61 -5.05
C SER A 453 12.77 21.19 -6.11
N PRO A 454 13.80 21.97 -5.73
CA PRO A 454 14.82 22.46 -6.69
C PRO A 454 15.62 21.33 -7.35
N ILE A 455 15.61 20.13 -6.76
CA ILE A 455 16.27 18.94 -7.30
C ILE A 455 15.27 17.93 -7.88
N ALA A 456 14.04 18.35 -8.16
CA ALA A 456 13.03 17.50 -8.77
C ALA A 456 13.40 17.15 -10.21
N ASP A 457 13.09 15.92 -10.61
CA ASP A 457 13.16 15.50 -12.01
C ASP A 457 11.83 15.80 -12.71
N GLU A 458 11.83 15.90 -14.04
CA GLU A 458 10.63 16.17 -14.85
C GLU A 458 9.47 15.20 -14.57
N GLN A 459 9.80 13.95 -14.20
CA GLN A 459 8.82 12.90 -13.95
C GLN A 459 8.27 12.92 -12.51
N ASP A 460 8.83 13.73 -11.60
CA ASP A 460 8.37 13.79 -10.20
C ASP A 460 6.93 14.31 -10.08
N GLY A 461 6.55 15.26 -10.94
CA GLY A 461 5.19 15.79 -11.02
C GLY A 461 4.16 14.71 -11.38
N PRO A 462 4.30 14.02 -12.54
CA PRO A 462 3.47 12.88 -12.90
C PRO A 462 3.37 11.80 -11.81
N VAL A 463 4.50 11.45 -11.17
CA VAL A 463 4.54 10.48 -10.05
C VAL A 463 3.69 10.94 -8.88
N ALA A 464 3.92 12.16 -8.40
CA ALA A 464 3.19 12.72 -7.27
C ALA A 464 1.69 12.80 -7.58
N SER A 465 1.33 13.23 -8.79
CA SER A 465 -0.07 13.31 -9.23
C SER A 465 -0.80 11.97 -9.11
N MET A 466 -0.16 10.88 -9.53
CA MET A 466 -0.74 9.54 -9.45
C MET A 466 -0.72 8.98 -8.04
N ALA A 467 0.31 9.28 -7.25
CA ALA A 467 0.37 8.89 -5.84
C ALA A 467 -0.79 9.51 -5.07
N VAL A 468 -1.04 10.82 -5.25
CA VAL A 468 -2.14 11.57 -4.64
C VAL A 468 -3.50 11.01 -5.06
N MET A 469 -3.72 10.78 -6.36
CA MET A 469 -4.97 10.20 -6.84
C MET A 469 -5.23 8.83 -6.21
N ARG A 470 -4.22 7.95 -6.18
CA ARG A 470 -4.36 6.58 -5.66
C ARG A 470 -4.48 6.53 -4.14
N ARG A 471 -3.83 7.44 -3.42
CA ARG A 471 -3.97 7.61 -1.97
C ARG A 471 -5.40 8.02 -1.61
N ASN A 472 -5.93 9.05 -2.28
CA ASN A 472 -7.24 9.62 -1.95
C ASN A 472 -8.40 8.72 -2.41
N LEU A 473 -8.16 7.78 -3.33
CA LEU A 473 -9.15 6.86 -3.86
C LEU A 473 -9.82 5.99 -2.78
N ASP A 474 -9.09 5.61 -1.72
CA ASP A 474 -9.65 4.87 -0.59
C ASP A 474 -10.74 5.67 0.14
N GLY A 475 -10.56 6.99 0.26
CA GLY A 475 -11.56 7.90 0.83
C GLY A 475 -12.82 8.00 -0.03
N LEU A 476 -12.65 8.04 -1.36
CA LEU A 476 -13.78 7.99 -2.30
C LEU A 476 -14.54 6.67 -2.15
N PHE A 477 -13.84 5.52 -2.12
CA PHE A 477 -14.49 4.22 -1.93
C PHE A 477 -15.27 4.12 -0.63
N ASN A 478 -14.74 4.67 0.47
CA ASN A 478 -15.45 4.69 1.75
C ASN A 478 -16.71 5.56 1.70
N THR A 479 -16.64 6.72 1.04
CA THR A 479 -17.78 7.61 0.85
C THR A 479 -18.87 6.94 0.01
N VAL A 480 -18.50 6.33 -1.11
CA VAL A 480 -19.42 5.61 -2.00
C VAL A 480 -20.10 4.44 -1.27
N ARG A 481 -19.32 3.64 -0.51
CA ARG A 481 -19.86 2.54 0.30
C ARG A 481 -20.88 3.05 1.32
N ALA A 482 -20.54 4.10 2.07
CA ALA A 482 -21.42 4.68 3.06
C ALA A 482 -22.75 5.18 2.46
N LEU A 483 -22.72 5.75 1.26
CA LEU A 483 -23.92 6.19 0.55
C LEU A 483 -24.82 5.02 0.12
N CYS A 484 -24.23 3.93 -0.39
CA CYS A 484 -24.98 2.71 -0.74
C CYS A 484 -25.56 1.99 0.49
N ASP A 485 -24.81 1.93 1.59
CA ASP A 485 -25.27 1.27 2.82
C ASP A 485 -26.34 2.11 3.54
N GLY A 486 -26.20 3.43 3.52
CA GLY A 486 -27.17 4.37 4.10
C GLY A 486 -28.52 4.38 3.37
N SER A 487 -28.58 3.96 2.10
CA SER A 487 -29.82 3.89 1.31
C SER A 487 -30.67 2.64 1.58
N GLN A 488 -30.39 1.89 2.64
CA GLN A 488 -31.23 0.77 3.07
C GLN A 488 -32.38 1.21 4.01
N ALA A 489 -32.44 2.49 4.38
CA ALA A 489 -33.54 3.05 5.16
C ALA A 489 -34.82 3.19 4.31
N SER A 490 -35.99 2.88 4.89
CA SER A 490 -37.27 2.69 4.19
C SER A 490 -37.82 3.85 3.35
N ASN A 491 -37.17 5.02 3.38
CA ASN A 491 -37.58 6.26 2.69
C ASN A 491 -36.50 6.87 1.78
N SER A 492 -35.40 6.16 1.45
CA SER A 492 -34.35 6.75 0.61
C SER A 492 -34.71 6.71 -0.88
N ASP A 493 -34.66 7.86 -1.54
CA ASP A 493 -34.79 7.99 -2.99
C ASP A 493 -33.49 7.53 -3.70
N GLY A 494 -33.56 6.41 -4.42
CA GLY A 494 -32.43 5.84 -5.14
C GLY A 494 -31.82 6.78 -6.19
N PHE A 495 -32.60 7.69 -6.77
CA PHE A 495 -32.12 8.69 -7.73
C PHE A 495 -31.28 9.77 -7.03
N LEU A 496 -31.71 10.25 -5.85
CA LEU A 496 -30.92 11.19 -5.05
C LEU A 496 -29.61 10.55 -4.57
N VAL A 497 -29.64 9.27 -4.22
CA VAL A 497 -28.44 8.50 -3.86
C VAL A 497 -27.49 8.41 -5.06
N ALA A 498 -28.01 8.06 -6.25
CA ALA A 498 -27.21 8.00 -7.49
C ALA A 498 -26.54 9.35 -7.80
N ARG A 499 -27.29 10.46 -7.72
CA ARG A 499 -26.77 11.82 -7.94
C ARG A 499 -25.74 12.22 -6.89
N SER A 500 -25.92 11.83 -5.63
CA SER A 500 -24.96 12.09 -4.55
C SER A 500 -23.64 11.34 -4.77
N ILE A 501 -23.72 10.07 -5.16
CA ILE A 501 -22.54 9.26 -5.51
C ILE A 501 -21.84 9.85 -6.73
N GLN A 502 -22.58 10.20 -7.79
CA GLN A 502 -22.02 10.82 -8.98
C GLN A 502 -21.28 12.11 -8.65
N GLY A 503 -21.92 13.01 -7.90
CA GLY A 503 -21.31 14.28 -7.49
C GLY A 503 -20.09 14.10 -6.57
N ALA A 504 -19.99 13.01 -5.80
CA ALA A 504 -18.78 12.68 -5.06
C ALA A 504 -17.63 12.23 -5.98
N ILE A 505 -17.94 11.43 -6.99
CA ILE A 505 -16.95 10.95 -7.98
C ILE A 505 -16.48 12.09 -8.87
N GLU A 506 -17.38 12.91 -9.41
CA GLU A 506 -17.03 14.06 -10.26
C GLU A 506 -16.14 15.04 -9.50
N ARG A 507 -16.54 15.48 -8.30
CA ARG A 507 -15.72 16.36 -7.46
C ARG A 507 -14.31 15.80 -7.21
N PHE A 508 -14.19 14.49 -7.00
CA PHE A 508 -12.88 13.86 -6.80
C PHE A 508 -11.97 14.02 -8.02
N PHE A 509 -12.48 13.70 -9.22
CA PHE A 509 -11.68 13.79 -10.45
C PHE A 509 -11.46 15.25 -10.90
N ASP A 510 -12.46 16.12 -10.74
CA ASP A 510 -12.36 17.53 -11.09
C ASP A 510 -11.36 18.26 -10.20
N GLN A 511 -11.36 17.97 -8.89
CA GLN A 511 -10.36 18.53 -7.96
C GLN A 511 -8.96 18.06 -8.32
N TRP A 512 -8.80 16.78 -8.66
CA TRP A 512 -7.51 16.27 -9.10
C TRP A 512 -7.07 16.91 -10.42
N LEU A 513 -7.96 17.03 -11.41
CA LEU A 513 -7.65 17.64 -12.70
C LEU A 513 -7.31 19.13 -12.56
N ALA A 514 -8.01 19.86 -11.69
CA ALA A 514 -7.76 21.27 -11.43
C ALA A 514 -6.36 21.51 -10.82
N GLU A 515 -5.93 20.66 -9.88
CA GLU A 515 -4.61 20.78 -9.25
C GLU A 515 -3.48 20.29 -10.17
N TRP A 516 -3.68 19.17 -10.87
CA TRP A 516 -2.59 18.44 -11.54
C TRP A 516 -2.58 18.59 -13.06
N GLY A 517 -3.74 18.79 -13.70
CA GLY A 517 -3.89 18.73 -15.16
C GLY A 517 -3.00 19.71 -15.91
N MET A 518 -2.90 20.94 -15.41
CA MET A 518 -2.05 22.00 -15.97
C MET A 518 -0.55 21.64 -15.90
N MET A 519 -0.13 20.93 -14.86
CA MET A 519 1.27 20.62 -14.59
C MET A 519 1.74 19.40 -15.39
N ILE A 520 0.92 18.35 -15.48
CA ILE A 520 1.27 17.10 -16.18
C ILE A 520 0.84 17.08 -17.66
N GLY A 521 0.11 18.10 -18.11
CA GLY A 521 -0.38 18.21 -19.47
C GLY A 521 0.74 18.45 -20.50
N LEU A 522 0.63 17.83 -21.67
CA LEU A 522 1.56 17.95 -22.78
C LEU A 522 1.04 18.89 -23.88
N GLY A 523 1.99 19.54 -24.57
CA GLY A 523 1.70 20.41 -25.71
C GLY A 523 1.05 21.75 -25.36
N PRO A 524 0.73 22.58 -26.36
CA PRO A 524 0.20 23.93 -26.15
C PRO A 524 -1.18 23.94 -25.47
N GLU A 525 -1.99 22.92 -25.72
CA GLU A 525 -3.31 22.73 -25.10
C GLU A 525 -3.25 22.07 -23.72
N ARG A 526 -2.05 21.66 -23.26
CA ARG A 526 -1.80 20.97 -21.98
C ARG A 526 -2.77 19.83 -21.72
N ARG A 527 -2.96 18.98 -22.73
CA ARG A 527 -3.79 17.78 -22.62
C ARG A 527 -3.05 16.71 -21.84
N LEU A 528 -3.78 15.92 -21.05
CA LEU A 528 -3.18 14.78 -20.35
C LEU A 528 -2.50 13.84 -21.36
N PRO A 529 -1.32 13.29 -21.03
CA PRO A 529 -0.72 12.22 -21.83
C PRO A 529 -1.73 11.06 -21.98
N PRO A 530 -1.82 10.40 -23.15
CA PRO A 530 -2.81 9.34 -23.36
C PRO A 530 -2.77 8.22 -22.31
N TYR A 531 -1.58 7.90 -21.80
CA TYR A 531 -1.43 6.93 -20.71
C TYR A 531 -2.09 7.39 -19.40
N VAL A 532 -1.97 8.67 -19.05
CA VAL A 532 -2.60 9.25 -17.86
C VAL A 532 -4.12 9.32 -18.06
N ASP A 533 -4.56 9.70 -19.26
CA ASP A 533 -5.99 9.74 -19.60
C ASP A 533 -6.65 8.35 -19.45
N ILE A 534 -6.01 7.31 -19.99
CA ILE A 534 -6.45 5.91 -19.79
C ILE A 534 -6.50 5.53 -18.30
N LEU A 535 -5.49 5.91 -17.51
CA LEU A 535 -5.45 5.62 -16.07
C LEU A 535 -6.62 6.28 -15.33
N VAL A 536 -6.90 7.54 -15.61
CA VAL A 536 -7.99 8.31 -14.99
C VAL A 536 -9.35 7.73 -15.40
N ALA A 537 -9.57 7.56 -16.71
CA ALA A 537 -10.81 6.99 -17.24
C ALA A 537 -11.06 5.55 -16.74
N HIS A 538 -10.03 4.73 -16.67
CA HIS A 538 -10.13 3.38 -16.10
C HIS A 538 -10.40 3.40 -14.59
N THR A 539 -9.84 4.35 -13.84
CA THR A 539 -10.12 4.50 -12.41
C THR A 539 -11.59 4.87 -12.18
N ARG A 540 -12.16 5.74 -13.03
CA ARG A 540 -13.61 6.02 -13.06
C ARG A 540 -14.42 4.75 -13.34
N LEU A 541 -14.10 4.05 -14.42
CA LEU A 541 -14.77 2.81 -14.81
C LEU A 541 -14.73 1.75 -13.70
N SER A 542 -13.58 1.55 -13.07
CA SER A 542 -13.41 0.61 -11.96
C SER A 542 -14.28 1.00 -10.77
N THR A 543 -14.40 2.29 -10.46
CA THR A 543 -15.27 2.80 -9.40
C THR A 543 -16.74 2.51 -9.70
N TYR A 544 -17.18 2.76 -10.93
CA TYR A 544 -18.54 2.43 -11.38
C TYR A 544 -18.81 0.92 -11.33
N GLY A 545 -17.86 0.10 -11.78
CA GLY A 545 -17.95 -1.35 -11.68
C GLY A 545 -18.13 -1.83 -10.23
N ARG A 546 -17.45 -1.22 -9.25
CA ARG A 546 -17.64 -1.54 -7.83
C ARG A 546 -19.01 -1.12 -7.31
N ILE A 547 -19.56 0.00 -7.78
CA ILE A 547 -20.89 0.48 -7.40
C ILE A 547 -21.98 -0.45 -7.93
N ILE A 548 -21.91 -0.81 -9.21
CA ILE A 548 -22.88 -1.70 -9.86
C ILE A 548 -22.95 -3.05 -9.13
N ASN A 549 -21.80 -3.54 -8.66
CA ASN A 549 -21.67 -4.81 -7.95
C ASN A 549 -21.81 -4.69 -6.42
N HIS A 550 -22.09 -3.50 -5.89
CA HIS A 550 -22.20 -3.32 -4.44
C HIS A 550 -23.45 -4.04 -3.91
N PRO A 551 -23.37 -4.86 -2.85
CA PRO A 551 -24.50 -5.67 -2.39
C PRO A 551 -25.75 -4.83 -2.05
N THR A 552 -25.55 -3.69 -1.42
CA THR A 552 -26.62 -2.79 -0.95
C THR A 552 -26.97 -1.66 -1.93
N ALA A 553 -26.37 -1.61 -3.13
CA ALA A 553 -26.72 -0.55 -4.08
C ALA A 553 -28.19 -0.67 -4.56
N PRO A 554 -28.99 0.42 -4.47
CA PRO A 554 -30.33 0.50 -5.05
C PRO A 554 -30.33 0.23 -6.56
N VAL A 555 -31.48 -0.19 -7.10
CA VAL A 555 -31.62 -0.52 -8.53
C VAL A 555 -31.35 0.72 -9.41
N GLU A 556 -31.85 1.88 -9.00
CA GLU A 556 -31.66 3.17 -9.68
C GLU A 556 -30.18 3.54 -9.74
N VAL A 557 -29.43 3.30 -8.66
CA VAL A 557 -27.98 3.52 -8.60
C VAL A 557 -27.27 2.60 -9.59
N ARG A 558 -27.58 1.29 -9.58
CA ARG A 558 -26.96 0.33 -10.51
C ARG A 558 -27.22 0.70 -11.96
N ILE A 559 -28.47 1.05 -12.27
CA ILE A 559 -28.89 1.51 -13.58
C ILE A 559 -28.07 2.73 -14.02
N PHE A 560 -28.03 3.76 -13.18
CA PHE A 560 -27.34 5.01 -13.50
C PHE A 560 -25.86 4.76 -13.82
N PHE A 561 -25.20 3.96 -12.98
CA PHE A 561 -23.78 3.66 -13.14
C PHE A 561 -23.49 2.63 -14.25
N ARG A 562 -24.47 1.87 -14.76
CA ARG A 562 -24.29 1.09 -15.99
C ARG A 562 -24.07 2.01 -17.19
N THR A 563 -24.89 3.05 -17.36
CA THR A 563 -24.73 4.02 -18.46
C THR A 563 -23.47 4.85 -18.30
N ALA A 564 -23.20 5.36 -17.09
CA ALA A 564 -21.94 6.08 -16.80
C ALA A 564 -20.71 5.18 -16.98
N GLY A 565 -20.82 3.89 -16.62
CA GLY A 565 -19.83 2.85 -16.87
C GLY A 565 -19.56 2.65 -18.36
N LEU A 566 -20.61 2.57 -19.18
CA LEU A 566 -20.46 2.44 -20.62
C LEU A 566 -19.71 3.65 -21.20
N SER A 567 -20.09 4.87 -20.82
CA SER A 567 -19.38 6.09 -21.22
C SER A 567 -17.89 6.03 -20.87
N ALA A 568 -17.54 5.70 -19.62
CA ALA A 568 -16.15 5.58 -19.20
C ALA A 568 -15.38 4.49 -19.96
N ALA A 569 -16.03 3.36 -20.26
CA ALA A 569 -15.44 2.27 -21.04
C ALA A 569 -15.13 2.69 -22.49
N LEU A 570 -16.04 3.44 -23.13
CA LEU A 570 -15.80 3.99 -24.46
C LEU A 570 -14.65 5.01 -24.43
N ASN A 571 -14.57 5.86 -23.40
CA ASN A 571 -13.49 6.84 -23.25
C ASN A 571 -12.12 6.17 -23.07
N VAL A 572 -12.01 5.08 -22.31
CA VAL A 572 -10.75 4.30 -22.19
C VAL A 572 -10.28 3.79 -23.56
N MET A 573 -11.17 3.17 -24.33
CA MET A 573 -10.83 2.66 -25.67
C MET A 573 -10.50 3.78 -26.64
N ARG A 574 -11.26 4.88 -26.60
CA ARG A 574 -11.02 6.09 -27.40
C ARG A 574 -9.65 6.69 -27.13
N ALA A 575 -9.28 6.88 -25.86
CA ALA A 575 -7.99 7.42 -25.48
C ALA A 575 -6.83 6.55 -26.00
N ALA A 576 -7.00 5.22 -26.00
CA ALA A 576 -6.02 4.30 -26.58
C ALA A 576 -5.92 4.45 -28.11
N ILE A 577 -7.04 4.59 -28.81
CA ILE A 577 -7.07 4.75 -30.28
C ILE A 577 -6.47 6.09 -30.71
N GLN A 578 -6.90 7.20 -30.10
CA GLN A 578 -6.40 8.53 -30.44
C GLN A 578 -4.93 8.72 -30.04
N GLY A 579 -4.50 8.06 -28.97
CA GLY A 579 -3.16 8.17 -28.40
C GLY A 579 -2.15 7.14 -28.89
N GLU A 580 -2.49 6.27 -29.86
CA GLU A 580 -1.68 5.09 -30.23
C GLU A 580 -0.19 5.41 -30.45
N SER A 581 0.12 6.52 -31.12
CA SER A 581 1.50 6.93 -31.42
C SER A 581 2.37 7.15 -30.19
N GLN A 582 1.76 7.49 -29.05
CA GLN A 582 2.43 7.73 -27.76
C GLN A 582 2.34 6.53 -26.82
N LEU A 583 1.67 5.44 -27.23
CA LEU A 583 1.43 4.25 -26.40
C LEU A 583 2.28 3.05 -26.81
N GLN A 584 3.25 3.22 -27.71
CA GLN A 584 4.12 2.13 -28.18
C GLN A 584 4.82 1.38 -27.04
N SER A 585 5.24 2.10 -26.00
CA SER A 585 5.88 1.54 -24.81
C SER A 585 4.92 1.22 -23.67
N MET A 586 3.60 1.22 -23.91
CA MET A 586 2.62 1.09 -22.83
C MET A 586 2.86 -0.19 -22.00
N PRO A 587 2.65 -0.10 -20.68
CA PRO A 587 2.61 -1.24 -19.79
C PRO A 587 1.62 -2.34 -20.15
N ASN A 588 1.96 -3.58 -19.76
CA ASN A 588 1.02 -4.70 -19.69
C ASN A 588 -0.26 -4.36 -18.89
N ASN A 589 -0.14 -3.57 -17.81
CA ASN A 589 -1.29 -3.11 -17.04
C ASN A 589 -2.30 -2.31 -17.88
N THR A 590 -1.82 -1.50 -18.84
CA THR A 590 -2.67 -0.72 -19.74
C THR A 590 -3.46 -1.60 -20.69
N ALA A 591 -2.86 -2.68 -21.18
CA ALA A 591 -3.57 -3.66 -22.01
C ALA A 591 -4.74 -4.31 -21.25
N ILE A 592 -4.54 -4.63 -19.96
CA ILE A 592 -5.59 -5.14 -19.08
C ILE A 592 -6.71 -4.12 -18.91
N MET A 593 -6.37 -2.86 -18.64
CA MET A 593 -7.35 -1.76 -18.47
C MET A 593 -8.20 -1.54 -19.73
N ILE A 594 -7.59 -1.53 -20.91
CA ILE A 594 -8.30 -1.40 -22.20
C ILE A 594 -9.20 -2.61 -22.45
N SER A 595 -8.71 -3.82 -22.13
CA SER A 595 -9.47 -5.05 -22.32
C SER A 595 -10.65 -5.16 -21.36
N PHE A 596 -10.48 -4.70 -20.12
CA PHE A 596 -11.57 -4.58 -19.16
C PHE A 596 -12.66 -3.63 -19.67
N ALA A 597 -12.28 -2.47 -20.21
CA ALA A 597 -13.22 -1.53 -20.83
C ALA A 597 -13.96 -2.15 -22.03
N ALA A 598 -13.25 -2.84 -22.91
CA ALA A 598 -13.85 -3.54 -24.04
C ALA A 598 -14.87 -4.61 -23.61
N CYS A 599 -14.51 -5.44 -22.62
CA CYS A 599 -15.41 -6.44 -22.05
C CYS A 599 -16.64 -5.82 -21.37
N PHE A 600 -16.45 -4.72 -20.64
CA PHE A 600 -17.54 -3.99 -20.00
C PHE A 600 -18.54 -3.45 -21.04
N ALA A 601 -18.04 -2.80 -22.09
CA ALA A 601 -18.85 -2.30 -23.19
C ALA A 601 -19.55 -3.42 -23.97
N LEU A 602 -18.83 -4.52 -24.25
CA LEU A 602 -19.38 -5.69 -24.93
C LEU A 602 -20.54 -6.30 -24.14
N ASN A 603 -20.37 -6.50 -22.83
CA ASN A 603 -21.42 -7.02 -21.96
C ASN A 603 -22.66 -6.14 -21.98
N ILE A 604 -22.52 -4.83 -21.82
CA ILE A 604 -23.68 -3.92 -21.87
C ILE A 604 -24.35 -3.95 -23.24
N SER A 605 -23.58 -4.01 -24.33
CA SER A 605 -24.13 -4.08 -25.69
C SER A 605 -24.81 -5.41 -26.03
N ALA A 606 -24.42 -6.52 -25.39
CA ALA A 606 -24.96 -7.85 -25.68
C ALA A 606 -26.40 -8.04 -25.19
N TYR A 607 -26.80 -7.32 -24.15
CA TYR A 607 -28.16 -7.33 -23.59
C TYR A 607 -29.07 -6.25 -24.19
N ALA A 608 -28.59 -5.48 -25.16
CA ALA A 608 -29.42 -4.48 -25.83
C ALA A 608 -30.44 -5.18 -26.74
N PRO A 609 -31.75 -4.84 -26.67
CA PRO A 609 -32.77 -5.37 -27.56
C PRO A 609 -32.41 -5.23 -29.04
N ASP A 610 -32.92 -6.16 -29.85
CA ASP A 610 -32.77 -6.14 -31.30
C ASP A 610 -33.25 -4.78 -31.86
N GLY A 611 -32.31 -3.93 -32.27
CA GLY A 611 -32.59 -2.57 -32.75
C GLY A 611 -31.85 -1.43 -32.03
N SER A 612 -30.99 -1.68 -31.04
CA SER A 612 -30.16 -0.59 -30.49
C SER A 612 -29.17 -0.05 -31.55
N GLY A 613 -29.36 1.20 -31.98
CA GLY A 613 -28.55 1.83 -33.03
C GLY A 613 -27.06 1.95 -32.68
N LEU A 614 -26.69 1.90 -31.40
CA LEU A 614 -25.30 2.07 -30.97
C LEU A 614 -24.51 0.76 -30.81
N ALA A 615 -25.14 -0.42 -30.72
CA ALA A 615 -24.39 -1.67 -30.58
C ALA A 615 -23.38 -1.93 -31.71
N PRO A 616 -23.70 -1.68 -33.00
CA PRO A 616 -22.71 -1.76 -34.09
C PRO A 616 -21.54 -0.78 -33.89
N SER A 617 -21.83 0.44 -33.43
CA SER A 617 -20.87 1.51 -33.18
C SER A 617 -19.90 1.15 -32.03
N ILE A 618 -20.43 0.59 -30.94
CA ILE A 618 -19.63 0.07 -29.81
C ILE A 618 -18.73 -1.07 -30.28
N ARG A 619 -19.27 -2.02 -31.05
CA ARG A 619 -18.51 -3.15 -31.61
C ARG A 619 -17.34 -2.68 -32.46
N ARG A 620 -17.54 -1.67 -33.32
CA ARG A 620 -16.47 -1.06 -34.11
C ARG A 620 -15.38 -0.44 -33.26
N LEU A 621 -15.74 0.30 -32.20
CA LEU A 621 -14.74 0.87 -31.30
C LEU A 621 -13.89 -0.23 -30.63
N ILE A 622 -14.52 -1.35 -30.23
CA ILE A 622 -13.80 -2.51 -29.69
C ILE A 622 -12.86 -3.10 -30.75
N GLU A 623 -13.30 -3.25 -32.00
CA GLU A 623 -12.45 -3.74 -33.11
C GLU A 623 -11.23 -2.82 -33.36
N GLU A 624 -11.42 -1.50 -33.33
CA GLU A 624 -10.35 -0.51 -33.45
C GLU A 624 -9.35 -0.65 -32.28
N ALA A 625 -9.85 -0.74 -31.04
CA ALA A 625 -9.01 -0.92 -29.85
C ALA A 625 -8.24 -2.25 -29.86
N ILE A 626 -8.83 -3.34 -30.36
CA ILE A 626 -8.11 -4.62 -30.58
C ILE A 626 -6.95 -4.42 -31.54
N GLY A 627 -7.18 -3.70 -32.64
CA GLY A 627 -6.13 -3.39 -33.62
C GLY A 627 -4.95 -2.65 -32.99
N VAL A 628 -5.24 -1.67 -32.12
CA VAL A 628 -4.23 -0.92 -31.35
C VAL A 628 -3.43 -1.85 -30.43
N LEU A 629 -4.11 -2.70 -29.64
CA LEU A 629 -3.45 -3.65 -28.73
C LEU A 629 -2.49 -4.59 -29.46
N GLU A 630 -2.89 -5.09 -30.63
CA GLU A 630 -2.05 -5.98 -31.43
C GLU A 630 -0.85 -5.23 -32.03
N ARG A 631 -1.05 -4.06 -32.63
CA ARG A 631 0.05 -3.26 -33.22
C ARG A 631 1.08 -2.84 -32.18
N ILE A 632 0.65 -2.34 -31.02
CA ILE A 632 1.55 -1.97 -29.92
C ILE A 632 2.31 -3.20 -29.40
N GLY A 633 1.63 -4.34 -29.28
CA GLY A 633 2.24 -5.59 -28.81
C GLY A 633 3.27 -6.19 -29.77
N THR A 634 3.25 -5.78 -31.04
CA THR A 634 4.15 -6.21 -32.11
C THR A 634 4.95 -5.08 -32.73
N VAL A 635 5.21 -3.98 -32.00
CA VAL A 635 5.98 -2.83 -32.50
C VAL A 635 7.38 -3.25 -33.00
N THR A 636 7.96 -4.30 -32.42
CA THR A 636 9.10 -5.03 -32.96
C THR A 636 8.78 -6.53 -33.01
N PRO A 637 9.46 -7.33 -33.86
CA PRO A 637 9.22 -8.78 -33.96
C PRO A 637 9.45 -9.54 -32.65
N HIS A 638 10.37 -9.07 -31.80
CA HIS A 638 10.74 -9.69 -30.52
C HIS A 638 10.05 -9.06 -29.31
N ARG A 639 9.19 -8.05 -29.50
CA ARG A 639 8.46 -7.39 -28.40
C ARG A 639 7.64 -8.38 -27.58
N ASN A 640 6.96 -9.32 -28.26
CA ASN A 640 6.08 -10.33 -27.67
C ASN A 640 5.17 -9.78 -26.55
N GLY A 641 4.48 -8.66 -26.83
CA GLY A 641 3.72 -7.94 -25.82
C GLY A 641 2.46 -8.69 -25.36
N LEU A 642 2.17 -8.64 -24.07
CA LEU A 642 0.97 -9.24 -23.48
C LEU A 642 -0.33 -8.69 -24.12
N SER A 643 -0.29 -7.46 -24.64
CA SER A 643 -1.43 -6.85 -25.35
C SER A 643 -1.90 -7.65 -26.57
N VAL A 644 -1.01 -8.40 -27.24
CA VAL A 644 -1.40 -9.28 -28.36
C VAL A 644 -2.32 -10.41 -27.88
N LEU A 645 -2.02 -11.00 -26.73
CA LEU A 645 -2.83 -12.08 -26.15
C LEU A 645 -4.24 -11.57 -25.81
N TYR A 646 -4.31 -10.40 -25.17
CA TYR A 646 -5.57 -9.73 -24.85
C TYR A 646 -6.36 -9.35 -26.12
N GLY A 647 -5.70 -8.78 -27.14
CA GLY A 647 -6.33 -8.45 -28.42
C GLY A 647 -6.93 -9.67 -29.12
N LYS A 648 -6.19 -10.79 -29.18
CA LYS A 648 -6.67 -12.07 -29.73
C LYS A 648 -7.87 -12.61 -28.96
N HIS A 649 -7.84 -12.54 -27.62
CA HIS A 649 -8.95 -12.98 -26.77
C HIS A 649 -10.20 -12.14 -27.00
N LEU A 650 -10.09 -10.82 -27.00
CA LEU A 650 -11.21 -9.90 -27.29
C LEU A 650 -11.80 -10.16 -28.70
N ARG A 651 -10.94 -10.40 -29.70
CA ARG A 651 -11.40 -10.75 -31.05
C ARG A 651 -12.20 -12.05 -31.08
N HIS A 652 -11.80 -13.03 -30.28
CA HIS A 652 -12.55 -14.27 -30.13
C HIS A 652 -13.93 -14.02 -29.50
N LEU A 653 -13.99 -13.22 -28.42
CA LEU A 653 -15.26 -12.83 -27.77
C LEU A 653 -16.20 -12.11 -28.76
N LEU A 654 -15.70 -11.15 -29.53
CA LEU A 654 -16.49 -10.43 -30.55
C LEU A 654 -17.08 -11.33 -31.65
N ARG A 655 -16.43 -12.45 -31.95
CA ARG A 655 -16.95 -13.45 -32.91
C ARG A 655 -18.07 -14.26 -32.29
N ILE A 656 -17.91 -14.73 -31.05
CA ILE A 656 -18.93 -15.50 -30.33
C ILE A 656 -20.20 -14.66 -30.14
N SER A 657 -20.06 -13.44 -29.64
CA SER A 657 -21.18 -12.52 -29.42
C SER A 657 -21.92 -12.15 -30.71
N GLY A 658 -21.23 -12.17 -31.87
CA GLY A 658 -21.84 -11.94 -33.18
C GLY A 658 -22.49 -13.17 -33.83
N SER A 659 -22.12 -14.40 -33.42
CA SER A 659 -22.53 -15.64 -34.10
C SER A 659 -23.80 -16.27 -33.52
N SER A 660 -24.27 -15.81 -32.35
CA SER A 660 -25.45 -16.36 -31.67
C SER A 660 -26.81 -16.00 -32.31
N LYS A 661 -26.84 -15.36 -33.48
CA LYS A 661 -28.08 -14.98 -34.19
C LYS A 661 -28.17 -15.55 -35.61
N GLY A 662 -27.72 -16.81 -35.79
CA GLY A 662 -27.91 -17.57 -37.02
C GLY A 662 -29.15 -18.47 -36.97
N THR A 663 -30.24 -18.02 -37.60
CA THR A 663 -31.28 -18.82 -38.28
C THR A 663 -31.63 -20.20 -37.71
N ARG A 664 -32.71 -20.27 -36.92
CA ARG A 664 -33.54 -21.48 -36.87
C ARG A 664 -34.37 -21.48 -38.18
N PRO A 665 -34.25 -22.48 -39.07
CA PRO A 665 -35.02 -22.47 -40.31
C PRO A 665 -36.52 -22.52 -39.98
N PRO A 666 -37.38 -21.78 -40.71
CA PRO A 666 -38.82 -21.90 -40.51
C PRO A 666 -39.21 -23.34 -40.82
N LYS A 667 -39.89 -23.99 -39.86
CA LYS A 667 -40.51 -25.29 -40.11
C LYS A 667 -41.45 -25.11 -41.31
N ALA A 668 -41.16 -25.81 -42.40
CA ALA A 668 -42.03 -25.89 -43.56
C ALA A 668 -43.41 -26.40 -43.11
N GLN A 669 -44.40 -25.51 -43.06
CA GLN A 669 -45.80 -25.90 -42.98
C GLN A 669 -46.18 -26.52 -44.33
N ARG A 670 -46.47 -27.81 -44.29
CA ARG A 670 -47.11 -28.55 -45.37
C ARG A 670 -48.44 -27.87 -45.72
N THR A 671 -48.53 -27.35 -46.93
CA THR A 671 -49.78 -26.96 -47.59
C THR A 671 -50.62 -28.20 -47.87
N THR A 672 -51.85 -28.24 -47.35
CA THR A 672 -52.94 -29.06 -47.86
C THR A 672 -53.94 -28.16 -48.59
N PRO A 673 -54.44 -28.51 -49.79
CA PRO A 673 -55.39 -27.69 -50.51
C PRO A 673 -56.83 -28.06 -50.11
N SER A 674 -57.66 -27.07 -49.84
CA SER A 674 -59.12 -27.21 -49.94
C SER A 674 -59.75 -25.91 -50.42
N SER A 675 -60.84 -26.09 -51.16
CA SER A 675 -61.46 -25.22 -52.14
C SER A 675 -62.48 -24.20 -51.62
N SER A 676 -62.69 -23.15 -52.44
CA SER A 676 -63.92 -22.44 -52.81
C SER A 676 -64.68 -21.49 -51.84
N GLU A 677 -64.60 -20.18 -52.19
CA GLU A 677 -65.68 -19.15 -52.31
C GLU A 677 -66.38 -18.53 -51.05
N PRO A 678 -67.08 -17.35 -51.14
CA PRO A 678 -66.54 -15.99 -51.33
C PRO A 678 -67.13 -14.90 -50.39
N MET A 679 -66.49 -13.71 -50.37
CA MET A 679 -66.96 -12.34 -50.04
C MET A 679 -67.87 -12.04 -48.81
N GLN A 680 -67.44 -11.09 -47.96
CA GLN A 680 -68.29 -10.01 -47.44
C GLN A 680 -67.49 -8.79 -46.93
N ASP A 681 -67.99 -7.61 -47.28
CA ASP A 681 -67.47 -6.23 -47.06
C ASP A 681 -67.55 -5.71 -45.62
N THR A 682 -66.60 -4.85 -45.18
CA THR A 682 -66.82 -3.56 -44.46
C THR A 682 -65.50 -2.75 -44.22
N PRO A 683 -65.50 -1.44 -43.86
CA PRO A 683 -65.13 -0.29 -44.71
C PRO A 683 -63.80 0.44 -44.28
N PRO A 684 -63.36 1.56 -44.93
CA PRO A 684 -61.97 2.04 -44.86
C PRO A 684 -61.72 2.95 -43.64
N ALA A 685 -60.61 2.72 -42.93
CA ALA A 685 -60.08 3.65 -41.95
C ALA A 685 -59.11 4.64 -42.62
N LEU A 686 -59.30 5.93 -42.28
CA LEU A 686 -58.56 7.10 -42.74
C LEU A 686 -57.03 7.02 -42.50
N PRO A 687 -56.21 7.72 -43.30
CA PRO A 687 -54.76 7.75 -43.10
C PRO A 687 -54.40 8.67 -41.93
N SER A 688 -54.09 8.11 -40.76
CA SER A 688 -53.41 8.84 -39.70
C SER A 688 -51.91 8.91 -40.01
N SER A 689 -51.53 9.83 -40.89
CA SER A 689 -50.13 10.29 -40.97
C SER A 689 -49.88 11.21 -39.78
N PHE A 690 -49.38 10.73 -38.66
CA PHE A 690 -48.65 11.52 -37.65
C PHE A 690 -48.09 10.53 -36.62
N MET A 691 -46.78 10.58 -36.39
CA MET A 691 -45.98 9.71 -35.51
C MET A 691 -45.44 8.41 -36.12
N ASP A 692 -44.52 8.56 -37.06
CA ASP A 692 -43.41 7.61 -37.21
C ASP A 692 -42.13 8.40 -37.59
N GLN A 693 -41.67 9.24 -36.65
CA GLN A 693 -40.28 9.70 -36.65
C GLN A 693 -39.49 8.71 -35.79
N GLN A 694 -39.21 7.53 -36.33
CA GLN A 694 -38.04 6.78 -35.90
C GLN A 694 -36.83 7.69 -36.17
N MET A 695 -36.19 8.18 -35.10
CA MET A 695 -34.94 8.92 -35.23
C MET A 695 -33.90 7.99 -35.86
N LEU A 696 -33.69 8.18 -37.16
CA LEU A 696 -32.62 7.55 -37.92
C LEU A 696 -31.29 8.08 -37.37
N TRP A 697 -30.63 7.29 -36.52
CA TRP A 697 -29.21 7.44 -36.26
C TRP A 697 -28.47 7.41 -37.62
N PRO A 698 -27.44 8.24 -37.84
CA PRO A 698 -26.53 8.02 -38.97
C PRO A 698 -26.06 6.56 -38.94
N ASP A 699 -25.92 5.91 -40.09
CA ASP A 699 -25.70 4.46 -40.25
C ASP A 699 -24.57 3.86 -39.38
N MET A 700 -23.67 4.69 -38.82
CA MET A 700 -22.77 4.31 -37.74
C MET A 700 -22.23 5.53 -36.98
N VAL A 701 -22.24 5.51 -35.64
CA VAL A 701 -21.60 6.53 -34.79
C VAL A 701 -20.12 6.20 -34.62
N GLN A 702 -19.23 7.14 -34.95
CA GLN A 702 -17.79 6.94 -34.83
C GLN A 702 -17.26 7.43 -33.47
N PHE A 703 -17.41 6.61 -32.43
CA PHE A 703 -16.97 6.98 -31.06
C PHE A 703 -15.48 7.32 -30.95
N SER A 704 -14.63 6.79 -31.83
CA SER A 704 -13.19 7.03 -31.79
C SER A 704 -12.79 8.47 -32.11
N THR A 705 -13.65 9.27 -32.75
CA THR A 705 -13.37 10.67 -33.11
C THR A 705 -14.09 11.68 -32.23
N MET A 706 -14.95 11.23 -31.31
CA MET A 706 -15.77 12.09 -30.45
C MET A 706 -14.99 12.63 -29.24
N SER A 707 -15.48 13.70 -28.62
CA SER A 707 -15.07 14.12 -27.27
C SER A 707 -15.83 13.35 -26.18
N ASP A 708 -15.35 13.42 -24.93
CA ASP A 708 -16.02 12.81 -23.79
C ASP A 708 -17.45 13.33 -23.61
N ASP A 709 -17.66 14.64 -23.77
CA ASP A 709 -18.97 15.27 -23.70
C ASP A 709 -19.89 14.80 -24.84
N GLN A 710 -19.36 14.63 -26.05
CA GLN A 710 -20.12 14.12 -27.19
C GLN A 710 -20.55 12.67 -26.94
N ILE A 711 -19.68 11.81 -26.40
CA ILE A 711 -20.03 10.43 -26.03
C ILE A 711 -21.11 10.42 -24.96
N ALA A 712 -20.96 11.23 -23.90
CA ALA A 712 -21.95 11.34 -22.84
C ALA A 712 -23.31 11.83 -23.38
N GLN A 713 -23.31 12.84 -24.26
CA GLN A 713 -24.51 13.34 -24.92
C GLN A 713 -25.19 12.26 -25.77
N VAL A 714 -24.42 11.54 -26.60
CA VAL A 714 -24.94 10.45 -27.44
C VAL A 714 -25.59 9.36 -26.58
N LEU A 715 -24.96 8.96 -25.47
CA LEU A 715 -25.49 7.92 -24.59
C LEU A 715 -26.73 8.36 -23.82
N ASN A 716 -26.84 9.64 -23.46
CA ASN A 716 -27.96 10.21 -22.70
C ASN A 716 -29.13 10.70 -23.56
N GLN A 717 -29.10 10.52 -24.88
CA GLN A 717 -30.21 10.91 -25.76
C GLN A 717 -31.46 10.02 -25.54
N PRO A 718 -32.67 10.60 -25.47
CA PRO A 718 -33.91 9.86 -25.30
C PRO A 718 -34.16 8.93 -26.51
N GLY A 719 -34.52 7.67 -26.25
CA GLY A 719 -34.71 6.64 -27.29
C GLY A 719 -33.51 5.72 -27.52
N ASN A 720 -32.40 5.92 -26.81
CA ASN A 720 -31.35 4.91 -26.71
C ASN A 720 -31.83 3.73 -25.85
N VAL A 721 -31.76 2.51 -26.38
CA VAL A 721 -32.21 1.28 -25.69
C VAL A 721 -31.34 0.87 -24.49
N PHE A 722 -30.36 1.70 -24.14
CA PHE A 722 -29.60 1.62 -22.88
C PHE A 722 -30.32 2.37 -21.73
N GLU A 723 -31.45 3.04 -22.01
CA GLU A 723 -32.40 3.49 -21.00
C GLU A 723 -33.18 2.29 -20.40
N PRO A 724 -33.46 2.28 -19.09
CA PRO A 724 -34.02 1.10 -18.40
C PRO A 724 -35.53 0.97 -18.61
N SER A 725 -36.20 2.07 -18.96
CA SER A 725 -37.66 2.15 -19.09
C SER A 725 -38.20 1.31 -20.26
N SER A 726 -37.41 1.08 -21.31
CA SER A 726 -37.81 0.27 -22.47
C SER A 726 -37.63 -1.25 -22.28
N SER A 727 -36.84 -1.68 -21.29
CA SER A 727 -36.50 -3.10 -21.09
C SER A 727 -37.43 -3.86 -20.14
N PHE A 728 -38.40 -3.18 -19.51
CA PHE A 728 -39.38 -3.83 -18.62
C PHE A 728 -40.56 -4.49 -19.35
N GLY A 729 -40.63 -4.38 -20.69
CA GLY A 729 -41.74 -4.91 -21.50
C GLY A 729 -41.67 -6.39 -21.88
N GLY A 730 -40.62 -7.14 -21.53
CA GLY A 730 -40.51 -8.54 -21.96
C GLY A 730 -39.60 -9.42 -21.09
N ASN A 731 -40.22 -10.30 -20.31
CA ASN A 731 -39.78 -11.65 -19.85
C ASN A 731 -38.29 -11.97 -19.56
N MET A 732 -37.39 -11.01 -19.31
CA MET A 732 -36.03 -11.30 -18.82
C MET A 732 -35.95 -11.16 -17.31
N SER A 733 -35.48 -12.20 -16.63
CA SER A 733 -35.31 -12.19 -15.17
C SER A 733 -34.03 -11.43 -14.80
N TRP A 734 -34.10 -10.61 -13.75
CA TRP A 734 -32.97 -9.81 -13.26
C TRP A 734 -31.76 -10.66 -12.79
N GLU A 735 -32.00 -11.94 -12.45
CA GLU A 735 -30.94 -12.90 -12.09
C GLU A 735 -30.06 -13.28 -13.30
N GLU A 736 -30.65 -13.40 -14.50
CA GLU A 736 -29.90 -13.70 -15.74
C GLU A 736 -29.02 -12.53 -16.21
N MET A 737 -29.35 -11.29 -15.79
CA MET A 737 -28.61 -10.07 -16.14
C MET A 737 -27.40 -9.80 -15.24
N ASN A 738 -27.32 -10.52 -14.10
CA ASN A 738 -26.24 -10.47 -13.11
C ASN A 738 -25.29 -11.67 -13.20
N ASN A 739 -25.58 -12.69 -14.01
CA ASN A 739 -24.68 -13.80 -14.23
C ASN A 739 -23.50 -13.37 -15.12
N PHE A 740 -22.48 -12.81 -14.49
CA PHE A 740 -21.10 -12.81 -14.96
C PHE A 740 -20.52 -14.25 -14.94
N ASP A 741 -21.25 -15.27 -15.39
CA ASP A 741 -20.84 -16.69 -15.28
C ASP A 741 -19.52 -17.01 -16.01
N TRP A 742 -19.13 -16.16 -16.96
CA TRP A 742 -17.84 -16.26 -17.66
C TRP A 742 -16.69 -15.51 -16.95
N LEU A 743 -17.03 -14.65 -15.99
CA LEU A 743 -16.15 -13.90 -15.09
C LEU A 743 -16.34 -14.45 -13.66
N ASN A 744 -16.06 -15.74 -13.48
CA ASN A 744 -15.94 -16.35 -12.15
C ASN A 744 -14.70 -15.78 -11.44
N TRP A 745 -14.83 -14.56 -10.92
CA TRP A 745 -13.88 -14.00 -9.97
C TRP A 745 -14.18 -14.66 -8.62
N PRO A 746 -13.20 -15.26 -7.92
CA PRO A 746 -13.45 -15.82 -6.59
C PRO A 746 -13.99 -14.68 -5.71
N ALA A 747 -15.16 -14.91 -5.11
CA ALA A 747 -15.74 -13.98 -4.16
C ALA A 747 -14.69 -13.64 -3.11
N PHE A 748 -14.20 -12.40 -3.13
CA PHE A 748 -13.37 -11.87 -2.06
C PHE A 748 -14.28 -11.70 -0.85
N ASN A 749 -14.34 -12.74 -0.02
CA ASN A 749 -14.89 -12.65 1.31
C ASN A 749 -14.12 -11.55 2.04
N ALA A 750 -14.74 -10.39 2.19
CA ALA A 750 -14.32 -9.39 3.14
C ALA A 750 -14.60 -9.97 4.54
N ASN A 751 -13.52 -10.29 5.26
CA ASN A 751 -13.51 -10.32 6.71
C ASN A 751 -12.55 -9.25 7.19
#